data_AF-F0TC27-F1
#
_entry.id   AF-F0TC27-F1
#
_cell.length_a   1.000
_cell.length_b   1.000
_cell.length_c   1.000
_cell.angle_alpha   90.00
_cell.angle_beta   90.00
_cell.angle_gamma   90.00
#
_symmetry.space_group_name_H-M   'P 1'
#
loop_
_entity.id
_entity.type
_entity.pdbx_description
1 polymer ?
#
loop_
_entity_poly.entity_id
_entity_poly.type
_entity_poly.pdbx_seq_one_letter_code
_entity_poly.pdbx_strand_id
1 'polypeptide(L)'
;MDTQRKQLTVLMVLCGLFLSLLICGGVSASNNTSVNNISGSSNSKTTSYQVTTQTVVTKSKITTKNASVNSSTGIPYYYDLRKLGKLTPVKNQGFSDVCWAFAVTGSLESTTLKYKSWNFSENNMKDLLSRGYKYGFDRGYDDAGCWEEALAYLNSYIGPVTGAQDPFNEFSGSSPTNLKPAVHVQNTIQLQSRTLNGVMNNTAIKEALMKYGAIYSLMTFQDSYYNPNTYGYYYKGNGDYNHAICIVGWDDNYSKTNFVGNPPGNGAFIIRNSWGADWGDQGYFYVSYYDKNLANTDDNIIFMTGESVKNYDNIYQYDPFGDVGNYGYDNDVGWFSNVFKSNGRELLKAASFYATQPNTSYKIYVYLNPVGNNPRSGILAAVQQGIISSAGYKTIVLNNFVNLMKNQKFSIVVKLVSPDDYQPITIEYPLIDYSSKARASPGQSFISPNGISWEDMTSVIGNANVCLKAFTSNLGADLAISVKASNNHPKINSIVYYYVKVTNLGPQESFNVVVNSLFATKLDFISYIKSMGSYDQTSNIWSIGNLPTGSVAYLILKFTVTETGEITNNFIVSSKTYDYNLSNNAFTSTIFTATDQNGTIRSNNLNASKFVASKSIPMKDTGFPLIPLIVGILLVTLGSAFKRK
;
A
#
# COMPACT_ATOMS: atom_id res chain seq x y z
N MET A 1 -12.17 51.64 18.87
CA MET A 1 -10.75 51.23 19.07
C MET A 1 -10.64 49.71 19.26
N ASP A 2 -11.45 48.90 18.56
CA ASP A 2 -11.47 47.44 18.77
C ASP A 2 -11.74 46.66 17.47
N THR A 3 -11.35 47.24 16.34
CA THR A 3 -11.53 46.64 15.00
C THR A 3 -10.28 46.72 14.13
N GLN A 4 -9.20 47.33 14.63
CA GLN A 4 -7.90 47.39 13.96
C GLN A 4 -6.82 46.47 14.56
N ARG A 5 -7.09 45.75 15.66
CA ARG A 5 -6.16 44.74 16.21
C ARG A 5 -6.37 43.32 15.68
N LYS A 6 -7.45 43.03 14.95
CA LYS A 6 -7.69 41.72 14.32
C LYS A 6 -7.17 41.58 12.89
N GLN A 7 -6.67 42.66 12.27
CA GLN A 7 -6.04 42.61 10.95
C GLN A 7 -4.50 42.60 10.98
N LEU A 8 -3.88 42.75 12.16
CA LEU A 8 -2.43 42.71 12.29
C LEU A 8 -1.86 41.30 12.57
N THR A 9 -2.68 40.36 13.05
CA THR A 9 -2.25 38.96 13.28
C THR A 9 -2.27 38.12 11.99
N VAL A 10 -3.02 38.55 10.97
CA VAL A 10 -3.06 37.88 9.65
C VAL A 10 -1.88 38.31 8.76
N LEU A 11 -1.17 39.40 9.09
CA LEU A 11 -0.06 39.93 8.29
C LEU A 11 1.32 39.37 8.71
N MET A 12 1.42 38.62 9.81
CA MET A 12 2.67 37.95 10.22
C MET A 12 2.81 36.49 9.72
N VAL A 13 1.80 35.95 9.04
CA VAL A 13 1.84 34.63 8.41
C VAL A 13 2.34 34.69 6.95
N LEU A 14 2.56 35.89 6.40
CA LEU A 14 2.93 36.10 4.98
C LEU A 14 4.38 36.56 4.72
N CYS A 15 5.25 36.60 5.74
CA CYS A 15 6.66 37.03 5.58
C CYS A 15 7.71 35.94 5.90
N GLY A 16 7.32 34.67 6.02
CA GLY A 16 8.25 33.56 6.29
C GLY A 16 8.51 32.60 5.13
N LEU A 17 7.90 32.82 3.95
CA LEU A 17 7.86 31.84 2.85
C LEU A 17 8.11 32.43 1.46
N PHE A 18 8.87 33.52 1.38
CA PHE A 18 9.36 34.07 0.11
C PHE A 18 10.88 34.13 0.10
N LEU A 19 11.54 32.98 -0.13
CA LEU A 19 12.81 32.93 -0.85
C LEU A 19 13.18 31.51 -1.31
N SER A 20 12.48 30.97 -2.32
CA SER A 20 13.02 29.92 -3.22
C SER A 20 12.03 29.54 -4.34
N LEU A 21 11.55 30.52 -5.12
CA LEU A 21 10.96 30.24 -6.43
C LEU A 21 11.28 31.39 -7.39
N LEU A 22 11.48 31.03 -8.67
CA LEU A 22 12.09 31.78 -9.80
C LEU A 22 13.62 31.70 -9.75
N ILE A 23 14.33 31.04 -10.69
CA ILE A 23 14.23 31.08 -12.15
C ILE A 23 14.74 29.73 -12.70
N CYS A 24 13.92 29.00 -13.47
CA CYS A 24 14.41 27.97 -14.39
C CYS A 24 14.10 28.44 -15.81
N GLY A 25 15.14 28.70 -16.59
CA GLY A 25 15.04 29.13 -17.98
C GLY A 25 16.41 29.48 -18.52
N GLY A 26 16.99 28.61 -19.35
CA GLY A 26 18.21 28.94 -20.07
C GLY A 26 19.02 27.74 -20.55
N VAL A 27 18.58 27.20 -21.69
CA VAL A 27 19.31 26.36 -22.64
C VAL A 27 20.82 26.65 -22.72
N SER A 28 21.66 25.62 -22.70
CA SER A 28 22.80 25.55 -23.62
C SER A 28 23.18 24.09 -23.89
N ALA A 29 22.92 23.67 -25.12
CA ALA A 29 23.53 22.50 -25.72
C ALA A 29 25.01 22.80 -25.97
N SER A 30 25.90 21.84 -25.68
CA SER A 30 27.19 21.78 -26.37
C SER A 30 27.45 20.34 -26.79
N ASN A 31 27.53 20.18 -28.11
CA ASN A 31 27.99 19.00 -28.80
C ASN A 31 29.45 18.73 -28.39
N ASN A 32 29.79 17.46 -28.17
CA ASN A 32 31.08 16.97 -28.67
C ASN A 32 30.98 15.52 -29.09
N THR A 33 30.97 15.35 -30.40
CA THR A 33 31.33 14.13 -31.12
C THR A 33 32.80 13.81 -30.92
N SER A 34 33.12 12.56 -30.60
CA SER A 34 34.33 11.92 -31.11
C SER A 34 34.08 10.43 -31.32
N VAL A 35 34.12 10.06 -32.59
CA VAL A 35 34.07 8.71 -33.15
C VAL A 35 35.47 8.08 -33.10
N ASN A 36 35.50 6.74 -33.14
CA ASN A 36 36.58 5.78 -33.47
C ASN A 36 36.97 4.91 -32.25
N ASN A 37 37.10 3.58 -32.34
CA ASN A 37 37.15 2.69 -33.48
C ASN A 37 36.74 1.26 -33.07
N ILE A 38 36.16 0.56 -34.03
CA ILE A 38 35.85 -0.87 -34.01
C ILE A 38 37.14 -1.67 -34.24
N SER A 39 37.35 -2.72 -33.44
CA SER A 39 38.08 -3.91 -33.89
C SER A 39 37.37 -5.15 -33.34
N GLY A 40 36.71 -5.88 -34.24
CA GLY A 40 36.05 -7.13 -33.92
C GLY A 40 37.04 -8.28 -33.78
N SER A 41 36.63 -9.29 -33.02
CA SER A 41 37.06 -10.67 -33.19
C SER A 41 35.93 -11.58 -32.73
N SER A 42 35.23 -12.14 -33.71
CA SER A 42 34.34 -13.28 -33.58
C SER A 42 35.05 -14.48 -32.99
N ASN A 43 34.40 -15.26 -32.13
CA ASN A 43 34.49 -16.72 -32.18
C ASN A 43 33.30 -17.44 -31.54
N SER A 44 33.01 -18.57 -32.16
CA SER A 44 31.80 -19.37 -32.11
C SER A 44 31.59 -20.17 -30.81
N LYS A 45 30.30 -20.41 -30.54
CA LYS A 45 29.64 -21.33 -29.61
C LYS A 45 30.40 -22.63 -29.28
N THR A 46 30.37 -23.00 -28.00
CA THR A 46 30.26 -24.41 -27.57
C THR A 46 29.41 -24.50 -26.30
N THR A 47 28.24 -25.12 -26.44
CA THR A 47 27.36 -25.55 -25.34
C THR A 47 27.96 -26.77 -24.66
N SER A 48 28.23 -26.66 -23.35
CA SER A 48 28.50 -27.82 -22.50
C SER A 48 27.74 -27.67 -21.18
N TYR A 49 26.66 -28.45 -21.04
CA TYR A 49 26.00 -28.69 -19.77
C TYR A 49 27.00 -29.42 -18.86
N GLN A 50 27.39 -28.79 -17.76
CA GLN A 50 28.10 -29.44 -16.67
C GLN A 50 27.18 -29.48 -15.46
N VAL A 51 26.75 -30.70 -15.12
CA VAL A 51 26.12 -31.04 -13.86
C VAL A 51 27.20 -30.89 -12.79
N THR A 52 27.11 -29.85 -11.95
CA THR A 52 27.97 -29.74 -10.78
C THR A 52 27.16 -30.12 -9.54
N THR A 53 27.63 -31.18 -8.91
CA THR A 53 27.17 -31.74 -7.64
C THR A 53 26.98 -30.67 -6.57
N GLN A 54 25.84 -30.74 -5.87
CA GLN A 54 25.57 -29.95 -4.67
C GLN A 54 26.68 -30.20 -3.64
N THR A 55 27.56 -29.22 -3.49
CA THR A 55 28.34 -29.10 -2.27
C THR A 55 27.42 -28.48 -1.24
N VAL A 56 27.04 -29.28 -0.24
CA VAL A 56 26.40 -28.77 0.98
C VAL A 56 27.41 -27.82 1.62
N VAL A 57 27.22 -26.52 1.40
CA VAL A 57 27.94 -25.49 2.14
C VAL A 57 27.37 -25.49 3.54
N THR A 58 28.03 -26.23 4.44
CA THR A 58 27.91 -26.03 5.87
C THR A 58 28.13 -24.55 6.15
N LYS A 59 27.20 -23.95 6.91
CA LYS A 59 27.24 -22.54 7.36
C LYS A 59 28.65 -22.19 7.81
N SER A 60 29.43 -21.58 6.93
CA SER A 60 30.68 -20.95 7.32
C SER A 60 30.27 -19.79 8.22
N LYS A 61 30.69 -19.84 9.49
CA LYS A 61 30.68 -18.66 10.35
C LYS A 61 31.33 -17.55 9.53
N ILE A 62 30.53 -16.56 9.14
CA ILE A 62 31.05 -15.30 8.64
C ILE A 62 31.84 -14.72 9.80
N THR A 63 33.16 -14.95 9.78
CA THR A 63 34.09 -14.30 10.69
C THR A 63 34.05 -12.83 10.32
N THR A 64 33.25 -12.06 11.07
CA THR A 64 33.32 -10.61 11.07
C THR A 64 34.78 -10.23 11.21
N LYS A 65 35.34 -9.55 10.20
CA LYS A 65 36.54 -8.72 10.39
C LYS A 65 36.28 -7.94 11.67
N ASN A 66 37.07 -8.15 12.72
CA ASN A 66 36.88 -7.57 14.05
C ASN A 66 36.53 -6.09 13.94
N ALA A 67 35.23 -5.76 13.96
CA ALA A 67 34.79 -4.39 14.09
C ALA A 67 35.04 -4.07 15.55
N SER A 68 36.16 -3.40 15.84
CA SER A 68 36.35 -2.78 17.14
C SER A 68 35.09 -1.95 17.42
N VAL A 69 34.55 -2.14 18.61
CA VAL A 69 33.40 -1.40 19.08
C VAL A 69 33.93 -0.21 19.86
N ASN A 70 33.32 0.97 19.69
CA ASN A 70 33.61 2.07 20.58
C ASN A 70 33.07 1.70 21.97
N SER A 71 33.97 1.44 22.92
CA SER A 71 33.62 0.95 24.26
C SER A 71 32.77 1.92 25.07
N SER A 72 32.74 3.21 24.71
CA SER A 72 31.92 4.23 25.37
C SER A 72 30.47 4.27 24.89
N THR A 73 30.20 3.89 23.63
CA THR A 73 28.85 3.98 23.03
C THR A 73 28.26 2.61 22.68
N GLY A 74 29.07 1.55 22.63
CA GLY A 74 28.64 0.24 22.15
C GLY A 74 28.41 0.17 20.63
N ILE A 75 28.70 1.24 19.88
CA ILE A 75 28.49 1.33 18.44
C ILE A 75 29.79 0.92 17.70
N PRO A 76 29.72 0.07 16.67
CA PRO A 76 30.91 -0.33 15.90
C PRO A 76 31.47 0.82 15.07
N TYR A 77 32.79 0.84 14.84
CA TYR A 77 33.41 1.84 13.95
C TYR A 77 33.00 1.71 12.48
N TYR A 78 32.47 0.54 12.10
CA TYR A 78 32.05 0.26 10.73
C TYR A 78 30.77 -0.57 10.73
N TYR A 79 29.82 -0.19 9.89
CA TYR A 79 28.57 -0.91 9.67
C TYR A 79 28.10 -0.69 8.24
N ASP A 80 27.68 -1.76 7.55
CA ASP A 80 27.33 -1.70 6.14
C ASP A 80 26.21 -2.68 5.82
N LEU A 81 25.01 -2.15 5.51
CA LEU A 81 23.84 -2.97 5.20
C LEU A 81 24.03 -3.82 3.93
N ARG A 82 24.94 -3.44 3.02
CA ARG A 82 25.28 -4.25 1.82
C ARG A 82 25.86 -5.59 2.26
N LYS A 83 26.82 -5.57 3.18
CA LYS A 83 27.50 -6.76 3.71
C LYS A 83 26.59 -7.63 4.57
N LEU A 84 25.52 -7.06 5.08
CA LEU A 84 24.52 -7.77 5.88
C LEU A 84 23.37 -8.35 5.04
N GLY A 85 23.38 -8.16 3.71
CA GLY A 85 22.30 -8.62 2.83
C GLY A 85 20.97 -7.92 3.09
N LYS A 86 21.00 -6.68 3.61
CA LYS A 86 19.84 -5.88 4.01
C LYS A 86 19.49 -4.77 3.01
N LEU A 87 19.95 -4.90 1.77
CA LEU A 87 19.62 -3.98 0.67
C LEU A 87 19.26 -4.76 -0.60
N THR A 88 18.35 -4.18 -1.37
CA THR A 88 18.03 -4.58 -2.75
C THR A 88 19.05 -3.99 -3.73
N PRO A 89 19.11 -4.48 -4.98
CA PRO A 89 19.94 -3.88 -6.03
C PRO A 89 19.64 -2.38 -6.24
N VAL A 90 20.66 -1.57 -6.51
CA VAL A 90 20.49 -0.13 -6.81
C VAL A 90 19.69 0.04 -8.10
N LYS A 91 18.66 0.89 -8.06
CA LYS A 91 17.82 1.22 -9.22
C LYS A 91 18.26 2.55 -9.85
N ASN A 92 17.68 2.91 -10.99
CA ASN A 92 18.04 4.11 -11.75
C ASN A 92 16.79 4.97 -12.03
N GLN A 93 16.79 6.22 -11.55
CA GLN A 93 15.73 7.21 -11.77
C GLN A 93 15.80 7.87 -13.16
N GLY A 94 16.88 7.66 -13.89
CA GLY A 94 17.13 8.31 -15.18
C GLY A 94 17.23 9.83 -15.05
N PHE A 95 16.55 10.55 -15.92
CA PHE A 95 16.55 12.01 -15.98
C PHE A 95 15.44 12.68 -15.16
N SER A 96 14.57 11.89 -14.52
CA SER A 96 13.45 12.42 -13.72
C SER A 96 13.89 12.85 -12.31
N ASP A 97 13.27 13.90 -11.76
CA ASP A 97 13.61 14.46 -10.43
C ASP A 97 12.92 13.69 -9.28
N VAL A 98 12.85 12.37 -9.39
CA VAL A 98 12.06 11.51 -8.48
C VAL A 98 12.91 10.73 -7.47
N CYS A 99 14.09 11.26 -7.14
CA CYS A 99 14.99 10.67 -6.12
C CYS A 99 14.27 10.37 -4.80
N TRP A 100 13.28 11.20 -4.42
CA TRP A 100 12.45 11.03 -3.25
C TRP A 100 11.72 9.67 -3.24
N ALA A 101 11.13 9.27 -4.37
CA ALA A 101 10.41 8.00 -4.47
C ALA A 101 11.36 6.81 -4.29
N PHE A 102 12.56 6.87 -4.89
CA PHE A 102 13.59 5.84 -4.76
C PHE A 102 14.18 5.76 -3.35
N ALA A 103 14.35 6.89 -2.67
CA ALA A 103 14.83 6.90 -1.30
C ALA A 103 13.75 6.34 -0.33
N VAL A 104 12.48 6.65 -0.56
CA VAL A 104 11.37 6.10 0.25
C VAL A 104 11.26 4.59 0.06
N THR A 105 11.21 4.10 -1.19
CA THR A 105 11.16 2.65 -1.46
C THR A 105 12.44 1.96 -0.98
N GLY A 106 13.60 2.58 -1.10
CA GLY A 106 14.88 2.05 -0.62
C GLY A 106 14.90 1.85 0.91
N SER A 107 14.36 2.81 1.68
CA SER A 107 14.16 2.65 3.12
C SER A 107 13.17 1.51 3.42
N LEU A 108 12.02 1.52 2.75
CA LEU A 108 10.94 0.55 2.91
C LEU A 108 11.39 -0.91 2.62
N GLU A 109 12.13 -1.11 1.54
CA GLU A 109 12.69 -2.42 1.17
C GLU A 109 13.70 -2.89 2.22
N SER A 110 14.55 -2.00 2.74
CA SER A 110 15.56 -2.35 3.75
C SER A 110 14.94 -2.86 5.06
N THR A 111 13.84 -2.25 5.53
CA THR A 111 13.21 -2.64 6.80
C THR A 111 12.50 -4.00 6.74
N THR A 112 12.16 -4.51 5.54
CA THR A 112 11.46 -5.79 5.34
C THR A 112 12.34 -6.97 4.94
N LEU A 113 13.57 -6.73 4.47
CA LEU A 113 14.42 -7.77 3.89
C LEU A 113 14.68 -8.98 4.81
N LYS A 114 14.61 -8.80 6.14
CA LYS A 114 14.70 -9.90 7.11
C LYS A 114 13.57 -10.95 6.98
N TYR A 115 12.43 -10.57 6.41
CA TYR A 115 11.24 -11.41 6.27
C TYR A 115 10.95 -11.75 4.82
N LYS A 116 11.08 -10.77 3.93
CA LYS A 116 10.79 -10.91 2.52
C LYS A 116 11.52 -9.83 1.72
N SER A 117 12.09 -10.23 0.58
CA SER A 117 12.59 -9.28 -0.40
C SER A 117 11.44 -8.72 -1.22
N TRP A 118 11.36 -7.39 -1.27
CA TRP A 118 10.41 -6.65 -2.07
C TRP A 118 11.15 -5.80 -3.10
N ASN A 119 10.52 -5.60 -4.25
CA ASN A 119 10.90 -4.61 -5.25
C ASN A 119 9.65 -3.75 -5.48
N PHE A 120 9.58 -2.59 -4.82
CA PHE A 120 8.42 -1.70 -4.93
C PHE A 120 8.53 -0.80 -6.18
N SER A 121 7.39 -0.30 -6.64
CA SER A 121 7.29 0.56 -7.81
C SER A 121 7.37 2.04 -7.44
N GLU A 122 8.46 2.69 -7.81
CA GLU A 122 8.57 4.15 -7.81
C GLU A 122 7.67 4.78 -8.88
N ASN A 123 7.44 4.07 -9.99
CA ASN A 123 6.56 4.52 -11.08
C ASN A 123 5.14 4.78 -10.59
N ASN A 124 4.60 3.82 -9.84
CA ASN A 124 3.25 3.93 -9.34
C ASN A 124 3.10 5.07 -8.32
N MET A 125 4.11 5.25 -7.48
CA MET A 125 4.12 6.33 -6.50
C MET A 125 4.18 7.69 -7.19
N LYS A 126 5.12 7.91 -8.13
CA LYS A 126 5.27 9.22 -8.80
C LYS A 126 4.04 9.56 -9.66
N ASP A 127 3.47 8.59 -10.35
CA ASP A 127 2.34 8.81 -11.28
C ASP A 127 1.04 9.08 -10.51
N LEU A 128 0.74 8.32 -9.44
CA LEU A 128 -0.47 8.52 -8.63
C LEU A 128 -0.39 9.73 -7.70
N LEU A 129 0.79 10.26 -7.43
CA LEU A 129 0.95 11.51 -6.70
C LEU A 129 1.02 12.74 -7.63
N SER A 130 1.05 12.56 -8.95
CA SER A 130 1.13 13.67 -9.91
C SER A 130 -0.20 14.42 -10.11
N ARG A 131 -0.12 15.63 -10.66
CA ARG A 131 -1.26 16.47 -11.06
C ARG A 131 -2.19 15.79 -12.04
N GLY A 132 -1.64 14.90 -12.89
CA GLY A 132 -2.39 14.14 -13.87
C GLY A 132 -3.34 13.13 -13.24
N TYR A 133 -3.07 12.70 -12.01
CA TYR A 133 -3.96 11.81 -11.26
C TYR A 133 -5.06 12.60 -10.56
N LYS A 134 -6.30 12.09 -10.65
CA LYS A 134 -7.50 12.73 -10.09
C LYS A 134 -7.38 13.01 -8.59
N TYR A 135 -6.66 12.15 -7.87
CA TYR A 135 -6.45 12.25 -6.42
C TYR A 135 -4.98 12.52 -6.07
N GLY A 136 -4.16 12.96 -7.03
CA GLY A 136 -2.75 13.28 -6.81
C GLY A 136 -2.53 14.74 -6.42
N PHE A 137 -1.31 15.05 -5.98
CA PHE A 137 -0.84 16.39 -5.63
C PHE A 137 -0.71 17.26 -6.89
N ASP A 138 -0.23 18.50 -6.72
CA ASP A 138 -0.18 19.47 -7.81
C ASP A 138 1.11 19.43 -8.63
N ARG A 139 2.11 18.62 -8.26
CA ARG A 139 3.38 18.48 -9.00
C ARG A 139 3.26 17.60 -10.25
N GLY A 140 4.18 17.74 -11.19
CA GLY A 140 4.39 16.84 -12.34
C GLY A 140 4.79 15.43 -11.92
N TYR A 141 4.71 14.47 -12.84
CA TYR A 141 5.09 13.07 -12.56
C TYR A 141 6.62 12.89 -12.47
N ASP A 142 7.35 13.80 -13.09
CA ASP A 142 8.81 13.90 -13.17
C ASP A 142 9.40 14.99 -12.27
N ASP A 143 8.55 15.77 -11.59
CA ASP A 143 8.95 16.82 -10.66
C ASP A 143 9.43 16.25 -9.31
N ALA A 144 10.27 17.03 -8.64
CA ALA A 144 10.65 16.83 -7.25
C ALA A 144 9.43 16.71 -6.33
N GLY A 145 9.56 15.88 -5.30
CA GLY A 145 8.56 15.63 -4.27
C GLY A 145 9.22 15.35 -2.93
N CYS A 146 8.41 15.07 -1.92
CA CYS A 146 8.88 14.88 -0.55
C CYS A 146 8.40 13.58 0.09
N TRP A 147 8.85 13.31 1.31
CA TRP A 147 8.55 12.07 2.02
C TRP A 147 7.12 12.06 2.57
N GLU A 148 6.53 13.23 2.82
CA GLU A 148 5.16 13.44 3.30
C GLU A 148 4.15 13.00 2.23
N GLU A 149 4.34 13.42 0.98
CA GLU A 149 3.54 12.96 -0.16
C GLU A 149 3.62 11.45 -0.32
N ALA A 150 4.84 10.90 -0.25
CA ALA A 150 5.05 9.47 -0.33
C ALA A 150 4.33 8.75 0.82
N LEU A 151 4.39 9.29 2.03
CA LEU A 151 3.70 8.73 3.19
C LEU A 151 2.18 8.80 3.03
N ALA A 152 1.63 9.86 2.47
CA ALA A 152 0.19 9.98 2.17
C ALA A 152 -0.28 8.87 1.22
N TYR A 153 0.50 8.58 0.17
CA TYR A 153 0.24 7.44 -0.73
C TYR A 153 0.29 6.09 0.00
N LEU A 154 1.29 5.90 0.87
CA LEU A 154 1.52 4.64 1.60
C LEU A 154 0.45 4.41 2.70
N ASN A 155 0.10 5.45 3.46
CA ASN A 155 -0.82 5.36 4.61
C ASN A 155 -2.31 5.47 4.21
N SER A 156 -2.60 5.89 2.97
CA SER A 156 -3.92 5.79 2.34
C SER A 156 -4.18 4.42 1.70
N TYR A 157 -3.22 3.49 1.78
CA TYR A 157 -3.25 2.15 1.15
C TYR A 157 -3.48 2.18 -0.37
N ILE A 158 -3.01 3.23 -1.04
CA ILE A 158 -3.00 3.29 -2.50
C ILE A 158 -1.86 2.40 -3.03
N GLY A 159 -0.78 2.27 -2.27
CA GLY A 159 0.28 1.29 -2.48
C GLY A 159 1.08 0.98 -1.21
N PRO A 160 2.35 0.53 -1.32
CA PRO A 160 3.11 0.41 -2.55
C PRO A 160 2.71 -0.82 -3.36
N VAL A 161 2.72 -0.71 -4.68
CA VAL A 161 2.66 -1.87 -5.58
C VAL A 161 4.07 -2.38 -5.91
N THR A 162 4.18 -3.57 -6.47
CA THR A 162 5.49 -4.11 -6.88
C THR A 162 5.95 -3.53 -8.22
N GLY A 163 7.26 -3.44 -8.43
CA GLY A 163 7.84 -3.07 -9.72
C GLY A 163 7.55 -4.07 -10.84
N ALA A 164 7.06 -5.27 -10.52
CA ALA A 164 6.54 -6.21 -11.52
C ALA A 164 5.13 -5.85 -12.01
N GLN A 165 4.32 -5.19 -11.17
CA GLN A 165 2.99 -4.69 -11.53
C GLN A 165 3.09 -3.40 -12.33
N ASP A 166 4.05 -2.54 -12.00
CA ASP A 166 4.27 -1.25 -12.66
C ASP A 166 5.78 -0.93 -12.71
N PRO A 167 6.50 -1.40 -13.75
CA PRO A 167 7.93 -1.15 -13.90
C PRO A 167 8.27 0.33 -14.05
N PHE A 168 9.46 0.73 -13.59
CA PHE A 168 9.90 2.11 -13.70
C PHE A 168 10.06 2.58 -15.15
N ASN A 169 9.46 3.73 -15.45
CA ASN A 169 9.66 4.47 -16.69
C ASN A 169 9.70 5.97 -16.37
N GLU A 170 10.84 6.59 -16.60
CA GLU A 170 11.09 8.01 -16.32
C GLU A 170 10.09 8.94 -17.04
N PHE A 171 9.59 8.56 -18.22
CA PHE A 171 8.64 9.34 -19.02
C PHE A 171 7.17 8.95 -18.81
N SER A 172 6.88 7.99 -17.93
CA SER A 172 5.49 7.63 -17.61
C SER A 172 4.83 8.71 -16.77
N GLY A 173 3.62 9.15 -17.16
CA GLY A 173 2.78 10.01 -16.32
C GLY A 173 1.48 9.33 -15.89
N SER A 174 1.40 8.00 -15.98
CA SER A 174 0.21 7.23 -15.66
C SER A 174 0.51 5.77 -15.33
N SER A 175 -0.12 5.25 -14.29
CA SER A 175 -0.08 3.82 -13.93
C SER A 175 -1.28 3.04 -14.45
N PRO A 176 -1.14 1.70 -14.60
CA PRO A 176 -2.28 0.81 -14.75
C PRO A 176 -3.31 0.97 -13.63
N THR A 177 -4.60 0.82 -13.96
CA THR A 177 -5.69 0.86 -12.98
C THR A 177 -5.82 -0.45 -12.20
N ASN A 178 -6.43 -0.40 -11.01
CA ASN A 178 -6.78 -1.57 -10.20
C ASN A 178 -5.59 -2.41 -9.71
N LEU A 179 -4.39 -1.83 -9.68
CA LEU A 179 -3.25 -2.45 -9.01
C LEU A 179 -3.54 -2.61 -7.52
N LYS A 180 -2.97 -3.66 -6.94
CA LYS A 180 -3.17 -4.00 -5.53
C LYS A 180 -1.88 -3.73 -4.76
N PRO A 181 -1.94 -3.02 -3.62
CA PRO A 181 -0.80 -2.88 -2.73
C PRO A 181 -0.22 -4.24 -2.35
N ALA A 182 1.10 -4.29 -2.25
CA ALA A 182 1.83 -5.47 -1.84
C ALA A 182 1.87 -5.64 -0.32
N VAL A 183 1.86 -4.52 0.40
CA VAL A 183 1.96 -4.38 1.86
C VAL A 183 1.23 -3.12 2.30
N HIS A 184 0.90 -3.03 3.59
CA HIS A 184 0.42 -1.79 4.20
C HIS A 184 1.53 -1.17 5.07
N VAL A 185 1.69 0.15 4.99
CA VAL A 185 2.62 0.90 5.86
C VAL A 185 1.84 1.46 7.03
N GLN A 186 2.21 1.03 8.24
CA GLN A 186 1.47 1.38 9.46
C GLN A 186 2.20 2.36 10.36
N ASN A 187 3.53 2.41 10.26
CA ASN A 187 4.35 3.19 11.15
C ASN A 187 5.53 3.79 10.39
N THR A 188 5.93 5.00 10.77
CA THR A 188 7.23 5.56 10.43
C THR A 188 7.98 5.92 11.71
N ILE A 189 9.29 6.10 11.60
CA ILE A 189 10.10 6.74 12.63
C ILE A 189 10.74 7.95 11.99
N GLN A 190 10.52 9.11 12.58
CA GLN A 190 11.18 10.35 12.21
C GLN A 190 12.27 10.65 13.24
N LEU A 191 13.49 10.84 12.74
CA LEU A 191 14.63 11.26 13.56
C LEU A 191 14.84 12.75 13.38
N GLN A 192 15.20 13.42 14.48
CA GLN A 192 15.59 14.82 14.43
C GLN A 192 16.86 15.03 13.60
N SER A 193 17.08 16.27 13.19
CA SER A 193 18.33 16.73 12.59
C SER A 193 19.53 16.22 13.36
N ARG A 194 20.56 15.78 12.64
CA ARG A 194 21.83 15.40 13.27
C ARG A 194 22.53 16.59 13.91
N THR A 195 22.20 17.84 13.54
CA THR A 195 22.76 19.03 14.17
C THR A 195 21.71 19.72 15.00
N LEU A 196 21.76 19.51 16.31
CA LEU A 196 20.87 20.17 17.27
C LEU A 196 21.66 21.24 18.01
N ASN A 197 21.13 22.47 18.04
CA ASN A 197 21.75 23.63 18.70
C ASN A 197 23.23 23.84 18.30
N GLY A 198 23.55 23.61 17.02
CA GLY A 198 24.90 23.73 16.47
C GLY A 198 25.84 22.56 16.78
N VAL A 199 25.37 21.52 17.47
CA VAL A 199 26.15 20.32 17.81
C VAL A 199 25.76 19.17 16.91
N MET A 200 26.71 18.73 16.09
CA MET A 200 26.53 17.58 15.21
C MET A 200 26.70 16.26 15.98
N ASN A 201 25.71 15.36 15.86
CA ASN A 201 25.68 14.07 16.52
C ASN A 201 25.20 12.96 15.56
N ASN A 202 26.11 12.04 15.22
CA ASN A 202 25.83 10.92 14.32
C ASN A 202 25.21 9.71 15.02
N THR A 203 25.11 9.71 16.35
CA THR A 203 24.71 8.55 17.16
C THR A 203 23.31 8.06 16.82
N ALA A 204 22.32 8.96 16.77
CA ALA A 204 20.92 8.59 16.51
C ALA A 204 20.74 7.92 15.14
N ILE A 205 21.42 8.42 14.11
CA ILE A 205 21.43 7.83 12.75
C ILE A 205 22.06 6.43 12.79
N LYS A 206 23.22 6.26 13.44
CA LYS A 206 23.91 4.96 13.55
C LYS A 206 23.06 3.92 14.30
N GLU A 207 22.46 4.30 15.42
CA GLU A 207 21.59 3.41 16.19
C GLU A 207 20.34 3.00 15.39
N ALA A 208 19.72 3.94 14.68
CA ALA A 208 18.58 3.66 13.84
C ALA A 208 18.93 2.72 12.67
N LEU A 209 20.09 2.90 12.02
CA LEU A 209 20.58 2.00 10.98
C LEU A 209 20.74 0.57 11.49
N MET A 210 21.36 0.40 12.67
CA MET A 210 21.57 -0.90 13.28
C MET A 210 20.25 -1.60 13.58
N LYS A 211 19.28 -0.84 14.09
CA LYS A 211 18.02 -1.36 14.61
C LYS A 211 16.98 -1.60 13.52
N TYR A 212 16.85 -0.69 12.57
CA TYR A 212 15.72 -0.68 11.64
C TYR A 212 16.10 -0.92 10.18
N GLY A 213 17.27 -0.46 9.73
CA GLY A 213 17.70 -0.54 8.33
C GLY A 213 17.91 0.84 7.72
N ALA A 214 17.84 0.93 6.39
CA ALA A 214 18.15 2.16 5.66
C ALA A 214 17.21 3.33 6.01
N ILE A 215 17.78 4.54 6.04
CA ILE A 215 17.11 5.77 6.44
C ILE A 215 16.99 6.70 5.23
N TYR A 216 15.76 7.11 4.89
CA TYR A 216 15.53 8.20 3.96
C TYR A 216 16.11 9.49 4.55
N SER A 217 16.86 10.26 3.76
CA SER A 217 17.39 11.54 4.19
C SER A 217 17.65 12.46 2.99
N LEU A 218 17.84 13.75 3.26
CA LEU A 218 18.14 14.77 2.27
C LEU A 218 19.62 15.18 2.31
N MET A 219 20.12 15.59 1.15
CA MET A 219 21.42 16.23 1.01
C MET A 219 21.42 17.21 -0.18
N THR A 220 22.52 17.93 -0.32
CA THR A 220 22.85 18.65 -1.55
C THR A 220 23.90 17.87 -2.31
N PHE A 221 23.70 17.68 -3.61
CA PHE A 221 24.66 17.10 -4.52
C PHE A 221 25.10 18.11 -5.59
N GLN A 222 26.42 18.29 -5.72
CA GLN A 222 27.06 19.07 -6.77
C GLN A 222 28.36 18.38 -7.18
N ASP A 223 28.53 18.12 -8.49
CA ASP A 223 29.65 17.32 -9.02
C ASP A 223 31.03 17.79 -8.56
N SER A 224 31.22 19.11 -8.38
CA SER A 224 32.49 19.71 -7.93
C SER A 224 32.96 19.26 -6.54
N TYR A 225 32.06 18.68 -5.73
CA TYR A 225 32.38 18.18 -4.38
C TYR A 225 32.54 16.66 -4.33
N TYR A 226 32.34 15.97 -5.45
CA TYR A 226 32.48 14.53 -5.57
C TYR A 226 33.87 14.14 -6.07
N ASN A 227 34.51 13.17 -5.39
CA ASN A 227 35.75 12.56 -5.84
C ASN A 227 35.47 11.22 -6.53
N PRO A 228 35.58 11.13 -7.87
CA PRO A 228 35.26 9.89 -8.60
C PRO A 228 36.28 8.77 -8.37
N ASN A 229 37.49 9.05 -7.88
CA ASN A 229 38.53 8.03 -7.68
C ASN A 229 38.33 7.22 -6.39
N THR A 230 37.66 7.82 -5.41
CA THR A 230 37.48 7.26 -4.06
C THR A 230 36.01 7.17 -3.67
N TYR A 231 35.13 7.75 -4.48
CA TYR A 231 33.69 7.88 -4.26
C TYR A 231 33.33 8.72 -3.02
N GLY A 232 34.24 9.60 -2.60
CA GLY A 232 34.05 10.49 -1.46
C GLY A 232 33.35 11.79 -1.84
N TYR A 233 32.34 12.20 -1.08
CA TYR A 233 31.60 13.44 -1.23
C TYR A 233 31.65 14.30 0.04
N TYR A 234 31.89 15.60 -0.11
CA TYR A 234 31.91 16.53 1.02
C TYR A 234 31.43 17.92 0.60
N TYR A 235 30.15 18.23 0.85
CA TYR A 235 29.58 19.54 0.62
C TYR A 235 29.85 20.50 1.78
N LYS A 236 30.40 21.67 1.45
CA LYS A 236 30.67 22.78 2.39
C LYS A 236 30.04 24.12 1.96
N GLY A 237 29.14 24.08 0.97
CA GLY A 237 28.48 25.27 0.44
C GLY A 237 27.27 25.70 1.27
N ASN A 238 26.49 26.66 0.75
CA ASN A 238 25.28 27.19 1.40
C ASN A 238 24.01 26.98 0.57
N GLY A 239 24.06 26.12 -0.45
CA GLY A 239 22.92 25.82 -1.31
C GLY A 239 21.88 24.95 -0.62
N ASP A 240 20.70 24.92 -1.22
CA ASP A 240 19.55 24.17 -0.75
C ASP A 240 19.72 22.66 -0.98
N TYR A 241 18.89 21.89 -0.28
CA TYR A 241 18.73 20.46 -0.49
C TYR A 241 18.17 20.21 -1.89
N ASN A 242 18.75 19.28 -2.63
CA ASN A 242 18.33 18.97 -4.00
C ASN A 242 18.32 17.47 -4.30
N HIS A 243 18.64 16.61 -3.33
CA HIS A 243 18.71 15.17 -3.55
C HIS A 243 18.27 14.38 -2.32
N ALA A 244 17.40 13.39 -2.54
CA ALA A 244 16.96 12.44 -1.52
C ALA A 244 17.70 11.11 -1.68
N ILE A 245 18.18 10.56 -0.58
CA ILE A 245 19.05 9.38 -0.55
C ILE A 245 18.65 8.39 0.54
N CYS A 246 19.26 7.22 0.53
CA CYS A 246 19.24 6.29 1.65
C CYS A 246 20.60 6.26 2.35
N ILE A 247 20.66 6.60 3.63
CA ILE A 247 21.82 6.28 4.48
C ILE A 247 21.76 4.78 4.77
N VAL A 248 22.84 4.05 4.53
CA VAL A 248 22.86 2.58 4.62
C VAL A 248 24.02 2.00 5.44
N GLY A 249 24.84 2.85 6.04
CA GLY A 249 25.98 2.41 6.81
C GLY A 249 26.92 3.56 7.12
N TRP A 250 28.06 3.22 7.71
CA TRP A 250 29.12 4.17 8.00
C TRP A 250 30.49 3.49 8.12
N ASP A 251 31.52 4.31 8.00
CA ASP A 251 32.91 3.95 8.25
C ASP A 251 33.60 5.14 8.96
N ASP A 252 33.88 4.99 10.26
CA ASP A 252 34.55 6.00 11.08
C ASP A 252 36.00 6.25 10.66
N ASN A 253 36.60 5.32 9.93
CA ASN A 253 38.00 5.41 9.49
C ASN A 253 38.14 5.80 8.03
N TYR A 254 37.04 6.10 7.32
CA TYR A 254 37.12 6.54 5.93
C TYR A 254 37.95 7.84 5.84
N SER A 255 39.08 7.77 5.12
CA SER A 255 40.10 8.80 5.19
C SER A 255 39.60 10.16 4.69
N LYS A 256 39.89 11.23 5.42
CA LYS A 256 39.61 12.60 4.99
C LYS A 256 40.25 12.96 3.64
N THR A 257 41.35 12.31 3.28
CA THR A 257 42.06 12.51 2.01
C THR A 257 41.30 11.96 0.81
N ASN A 258 40.24 11.17 1.04
CA ASN A 258 39.40 10.66 -0.03
C ASN A 258 38.41 11.71 -0.54
N PHE A 259 38.23 12.83 0.14
CA PHE A 259 37.24 13.85 -0.25
C PHE A 259 37.88 15.03 -0.98
N VAL A 260 37.14 15.62 -1.91
CA VAL A 260 37.48 16.95 -2.42
C VAL A 260 37.40 17.96 -1.27
N GLY A 261 38.45 18.75 -1.08
CA GLY A 261 38.47 19.83 -0.10
C GLY A 261 38.82 19.44 1.34
N ASN A 262 39.19 18.18 1.62
CA ASN A 262 39.72 17.67 2.90
C ASN A 262 38.91 18.11 4.15
N PRO A 263 37.85 17.37 4.54
CA PRO A 263 37.10 17.66 5.75
C PRO A 263 37.96 17.63 7.02
N PRO A 264 37.51 18.24 8.12
CA PRO A 264 38.27 18.33 9.38
C PRO A 264 38.82 17.00 9.90
N GLY A 265 38.10 15.89 9.70
CA GLY A 265 38.47 14.57 10.19
C GLY A 265 38.03 13.44 9.27
N ASN A 266 38.47 12.23 9.62
CA ASN A 266 38.01 11.00 8.98
C ASN A 266 36.54 10.72 9.34
N GLY A 267 35.93 9.82 8.59
CA GLY A 267 34.59 9.32 8.86
C GLY A 267 33.59 9.70 7.80
N ALA A 268 32.79 8.71 7.39
CA ALA A 268 31.78 8.87 6.35
C ALA A 268 30.54 8.02 6.63
N PHE A 269 29.38 8.53 6.23
CA PHE A 269 28.21 7.71 5.99
C PHE A 269 28.30 7.06 4.61
N ILE A 270 27.81 5.82 4.50
CA ILE A 270 27.65 5.11 3.23
C ILE A 270 26.24 5.42 2.73
N ILE A 271 26.17 5.96 1.51
CA ILE A 271 24.92 6.39 0.90
C ILE A 271 24.59 5.48 -0.27
N ARG A 272 23.35 5.00 -0.32
CA ARG A 272 22.76 4.37 -1.49
C ARG A 272 22.09 5.44 -2.33
N ASN A 273 22.48 5.50 -3.59
CA ASN A 273 21.95 6.44 -4.57
C ASN A 273 20.86 5.80 -5.44
N SER A 274 20.32 6.58 -6.38
CA SER A 274 19.27 6.22 -7.33
C SER A 274 19.69 6.44 -8.79
N TRP A 275 20.99 6.47 -9.10
CA TRP A 275 21.53 6.69 -10.46
C TRP A 275 22.07 5.41 -11.12
N GLY A 276 21.59 4.25 -10.68
CA GLY A 276 22.00 2.96 -11.21
C GLY A 276 23.30 2.43 -10.62
N ALA A 277 23.56 1.14 -10.89
CA ALA A 277 24.74 0.44 -10.37
C ALA A 277 26.03 0.79 -11.12
N ASP A 278 25.97 1.41 -12.29
CA ASP A 278 27.16 1.80 -13.05
C ASP A 278 27.78 3.13 -12.57
N TRP A 279 27.08 3.85 -11.69
CA TRP A 279 27.55 5.12 -11.12
C TRP A 279 28.21 4.91 -9.75
N GLY A 280 29.32 5.60 -9.47
CA GLY A 280 30.01 5.56 -8.18
C GLY A 280 30.51 4.16 -7.78
N ASP A 281 30.47 3.85 -6.48
CA ASP A 281 30.82 2.53 -5.94
C ASP A 281 29.63 1.57 -6.10
N GLN A 282 29.34 1.13 -7.33
CA GLN A 282 28.22 0.24 -7.63
C GLN A 282 26.84 0.82 -7.24
N GLY A 283 26.64 2.12 -7.44
CA GLY A 283 25.45 2.87 -7.03
C GLY A 283 25.51 3.42 -5.60
N TYR A 284 26.67 3.34 -4.95
CA TYR A 284 26.91 3.88 -3.61
C TYR A 284 28.03 4.92 -3.62
N PHE A 285 28.10 5.72 -2.56
CA PHE A 285 29.19 6.66 -2.33
C PHE A 285 29.31 6.99 -0.83
N TYR A 286 30.37 7.69 -0.46
CA TYR A 286 30.72 7.98 0.92
C TYR A 286 30.57 9.48 1.17
N VAL A 287 29.68 9.88 2.08
CA VAL A 287 29.51 11.30 2.44
C VAL A 287 30.18 11.58 3.76
N SER A 288 31.05 12.59 3.80
CA SER A 288 31.78 12.96 5.01
C SER A 288 30.83 13.25 6.17
N TYR A 289 31.21 12.85 7.38
CA TYR A 289 30.50 13.31 8.58
C TYR A 289 30.44 14.83 8.68
N TYR A 290 31.38 15.56 8.10
CA TYR A 290 31.42 17.01 8.19
C TYR A 290 30.63 17.71 7.07
N ASP A 291 29.95 16.97 6.20
CA ASP A 291 29.04 17.52 5.19
C ASP A 291 28.06 18.50 5.85
N LYS A 292 27.73 19.62 5.20
CA LYS A 292 26.87 20.63 5.82
C LYS A 292 25.40 20.24 5.83
N ASN A 293 24.93 19.52 4.81
CA ASN A 293 23.50 19.38 4.54
C ASN A 293 22.99 17.96 4.80
N LEU A 294 23.78 16.90 4.59
CA LEU A 294 23.32 15.51 4.81
C LEU A 294 22.57 15.38 6.15
N ALA A 295 21.36 14.81 6.20
CA ALA A 295 20.63 14.53 7.44
C ALA A 295 20.50 15.70 8.44
N ASN A 296 20.55 16.94 7.95
CA ASN A 296 20.60 18.14 8.79
C ASN A 296 19.24 18.83 8.97
N THR A 297 18.16 18.16 8.57
CA THR A 297 16.76 18.50 8.85
C THR A 297 16.12 17.36 9.64
N ASP A 298 14.85 17.52 10.05
CA ASP A 298 14.08 16.45 10.67
C ASP A 298 13.51 15.44 9.63
N ASP A 299 13.91 15.55 8.36
CA ASP A 299 13.47 14.66 7.25
C ASP A 299 14.29 13.37 7.19
N ASN A 300 14.54 12.78 8.35
CA ASN A 300 15.27 11.51 8.49
C ASN A 300 14.27 10.41 8.83
N ILE A 301 13.75 9.76 7.79
CA ILE A 301 12.57 8.90 7.93
C ILE A 301 12.94 7.44 7.73
N ILE A 302 12.47 6.61 8.65
CA ILE A 302 12.47 5.15 8.51
C ILE A 302 11.06 4.70 8.23
N PHE A 303 10.84 4.16 7.04
CA PHE A 303 9.56 3.62 6.65
C PHE A 303 9.43 2.16 7.09
N MET A 304 8.57 1.90 8.07
CA MET A 304 8.37 0.57 8.61
C MET A 304 7.29 -0.15 7.82
N THR A 305 7.60 -1.36 7.37
CA THR A 305 6.69 -2.21 6.61
C THR A 305 6.78 -3.66 7.07
N GLY A 306 6.01 -4.54 6.43
CA GLY A 306 5.88 -5.95 6.76
C GLY A 306 4.47 -6.34 7.22
N GLU A 307 3.57 -5.38 7.30
CA GLU A 307 2.18 -5.62 7.68
C GLU A 307 1.41 -6.17 6.49
N SER A 308 0.70 -7.28 6.73
CA SER A 308 -0.12 -7.95 5.74
C SER A 308 -1.24 -7.03 5.27
N VAL A 309 -1.55 -7.03 3.97
CA VAL A 309 -2.73 -6.34 3.42
C VAL A 309 -4.07 -6.87 3.96
N LYS A 310 -4.04 -7.95 4.75
CA LYS A 310 -5.20 -8.58 5.41
C LYS A 310 -5.37 -8.14 6.87
N ASN A 311 -4.56 -7.20 7.36
CA ASN A 311 -4.66 -6.72 8.75
C ASN A 311 -5.99 -6.00 9.02
N TYR A 312 -6.50 -5.30 8.00
CA TYR A 312 -7.75 -4.56 8.00
C TYR A 312 -8.43 -4.71 6.64
N ASP A 313 -9.76 -4.73 6.64
CA ASP A 313 -10.57 -4.81 5.43
C ASP A 313 -10.97 -3.41 4.94
N ASN A 314 -11.11 -2.45 5.87
CA ASN A 314 -11.51 -1.08 5.56
C ASN A 314 -10.62 -0.04 6.26
N ILE A 315 -10.48 1.10 5.59
CA ILE A 315 -9.90 2.34 6.12
C ILE A 315 -10.96 3.44 6.03
N TYR A 316 -11.18 4.16 7.13
CA TYR A 316 -11.97 5.38 7.16
C TYR A 316 -11.03 6.57 7.34
N GLN A 317 -11.10 7.52 6.42
CA GLN A 317 -10.18 8.64 6.36
C GLN A 317 -10.85 9.83 5.65
N TYR A 318 -10.39 11.03 5.99
CA TYR A 318 -10.78 12.28 5.33
C TYR A 318 -9.56 13.10 4.89
N ASP A 319 -8.36 12.51 4.99
CA ASP A 319 -7.04 13.12 4.87
C ASP A 319 -6.13 12.33 3.89
N PRO A 320 -6.51 12.15 2.61
CA PRO A 320 -5.73 11.38 1.64
C PRO A 320 -4.37 12.01 1.23
N PHE A 321 -4.17 13.31 1.44
CA PHE A 321 -2.93 14.07 1.27
C PHE A 321 -2.10 14.13 2.55
N GLY A 322 -2.66 13.74 3.70
CA GLY A 322 -1.91 13.55 4.95
C GLY A 322 -1.34 14.84 5.54
N ASP A 323 -0.06 14.83 5.86
CA ASP A 323 0.62 15.94 6.55
C ASP A 323 0.85 17.14 5.61
N VAL A 324 -0.03 18.15 5.72
CA VAL A 324 0.09 19.43 5.00
C VAL A 324 0.44 20.57 5.96
N GLY A 325 0.15 20.41 7.25
CA GLY A 325 0.53 21.36 8.27
C GLY A 325 0.04 20.93 9.64
N ASN A 326 0.22 21.82 10.61
CA ASN A 326 -0.03 21.54 12.02
C ASN A 326 -0.90 22.62 12.67
N TYR A 327 -1.60 22.25 13.74
CA TYR A 327 -2.46 23.13 14.53
C TYR A 327 -2.31 22.85 16.02
N GLY A 328 -2.51 23.87 16.85
CA GLY A 328 -2.51 23.71 18.31
C GLY A 328 -3.06 24.93 19.04
N TYR A 329 -2.89 24.92 20.36
CA TYR A 329 -3.44 25.93 21.28
C TYR A 329 -2.36 26.52 22.19
N ASP A 330 -1.18 26.78 21.63
CA ASP A 330 -0.02 27.37 22.32
C ASP A 330 0.44 26.58 23.56
N ASN A 331 0.24 25.26 23.54
CA ASN A 331 0.73 24.33 24.53
C ASN A 331 0.95 22.95 23.90
N ASP A 332 1.55 22.04 24.66
CA ASP A 332 1.91 20.68 24.22
C ASP A 332 0.73 19.72 24.09
N VAL A 333 -0.50 20.16 24.39
CA VAL A 333 -1.72 19.35 24.36
C VAL A 333 -2.59 19.68 23.15
N GLY A 334 -2.93 18.64 22.39
CA GLY A 334 -3.92 18.72 21.31
C GLY A 334 -5.06 17.74 21.54
N TRP A 335 -6.31 18.19 21.40
CA TRP A 335 -7.45 17.29 21.24
C TRP A 335 -8.04 17.41 19.85
N PHE A 336 -8.25 16.27 19.21
CA PHE A 336 -8.84 16.19 17.88
C PHE A 336 -9.69 14.94 17.71
N SER A 337 -10.55 14.95 16.72
CA SER A 337 -11.44 13.83 16.43
C SER A 337 -11.87 13.80 14.98
N ASN A 338 -12.07 12.59 14.46
CA ASN A 338 -12.85 12.34 13.26
C ASN A 338 -14.12 11.56 13.62
N VAL A 339 -15.23 11.94 12.99
CA VAL A 339 -16.51 11.24 13.05
C VAL A 339 -16.74 10.51 11.74
N PHE A 340 -16.86 9.20 11.82
CA PHE A 340 -17.06 8.31 10.69
C PHE A 340 -18.45 7.66 10.75
N LYS A 341 -18.81 7.01 9.64
CA LYS A 341 -19.99 6.16 9.53
C LYS A 341 -19.58 4.83 8.91
N SER A 342 -19.85 3.72 9.58
CA SER A 342 -19.49 2.39 9.10
C SER A 342 -20.27 1.97 7.85
N ASN A 343 -19.62 1.24 6.95
CA ASN A 343 -20.19 0.74 5.70
C ASN A 343 -20.92 -0.60 5.88
N GLY A 344 -20.50 -1.39 6.85
CA GLY A 344 -21.06 -2.69 7.18
C GLY A 344 -21.03 -2.97 8.68
N ARG A 345 -21.33 -4.23 9.02
CA ARG A 345 -21.05 -4.74 10.36
C ARG A 345 -19.56 -5.04 10.45
N GLU A 346 -18.86 -4.42 11.39
CA GLU A 346 -17.40 -4.36 11.39
C GLU A 346 -16.85 -4.36 12.83
N LEU A 347 -15.59 -4.75 13.01
CA LEU A 347 -14.80 -4.47 14.21
C LEU A 347 -13.86 -3.31 13.94
N LEU A 348 -13.99 -2.22 14.69
CA LEU A 348 -12.96 -1.20 14.80
C LEU A 348 -11.78 -1.76 15.61
N LYS A 349 -10.61 -1.80 14.95
CA LYS A 349 -9.42 -2.47 15.48
C LYS A 349 -8.26 -1.52 15.75
N ALA A 350 -8.15 -0.41 15.03
CA ALA A 350 -7.05 0.53 15.20
C ALA A 350 -7.43 1.95 14.79
N ALA A 351 -6.64 2.90 15.27
CA ALA A 351 -6.63 4.28 14.83
C ALA A 351 -5.20 4.69 14.48
N SER A 352 -5.02 5.55 13.48
CA SER A 352 -3.71 6.15 13.20
C SER A 352 -3.73 7.65 13.22
N PHE A 353 -2.59 8.23 13.57
CA PHE A 353 -2.34 9.66 13.63
C PHE A 353 -0.83 9.90 13.65
N TYR A 354 -0.44 11.17 13.56
CA TYR A 354 0.94 11.60 13.61
C TYR A 354 1.34 11.92 15.05
N ALA A 355 2.53 11.48 15.46
CA ALA A 355 3.22 12.00 16.63
C ALA A 355 4.37 12.88 16.12
N THR A 356 4.21 14.18 16.23
CA THR A 356 5.17 15.20 15.77
C THR A 356 6.46 15.19 16.56
N GLN A 357 6.44 14.73 17.82
CA GLN A 357 7.60 14.66 18.71
C GLN A 357 7.81 13.26 19.31
N PRO A 358 9.06 12.89 19.67
CA PRO A 358 9.31 11.69 20.46
C PRO A 358 8.72 11.82 21.87
N ASN A 359 8.52 10.69 22.53
CA ASN A 359 7.92 10.60 23.87
C ASN A 359 6.52 11.23 23.99
N THR A 360 5.80 11.34 22.87
CA THR A 360 4.42 11.83 22.82
C THR A 360 3.49 10.86 23.56
N SER A 361 2.76 11.34 24.56
CA SER A 361 1.71 10.55 25.20
C SER A 361 0.40 10.71 24.44
N TYR A 362 -0.38 9.64 24.35
CA TYR A 362 -1.68 9.66 23.69
C TYR A 362 -2.77 9.06 24.57
N LYS A 363 -4.00 9.51 24.33
CA LYS A 363 -5.22 8.85 24.82
C LYS A 363 -6.30 8.86 23.74
N ILE A 364 -6.71 7.67 23.32
CA ILE A 364 -7.76 7.43 22.33
C ILE A 364 -9.05 7.07 23.07
N TYR A 365 -10.14 7.70 22.67
CA TYR A 365 -11.50 7.36 23.05
C TYR A 365 -12.29 7.01 21.80
N VAL A 366 -13.15 6.00 21.90
CA VAL A 366 -14.11 5.66 20.84
C VAL A 366 -15.51 5.89 21.37
N TYR A 367 -16.31 6.71 20.70
CA TYR A 367 -17.73 6.90 21.02
C TYR A 367 -18.63 6.41 19.89
N LEU A 368 -19.74 5.77 20.25
CA LEU A 368 -20.77 5.30 19.33
C LEU A 368 -21.93 6.29 19.26
N ASN A 369 -22.42 6.54 18.06
CA ASN A 369 -23.53 7.44 17.77
C ASN A 369 -23.36 8.87 18.32
N PRO A 370 -22.22 9.55 18.06
CA PRO A 370 -22.09 10.96 18.41
C PRO A 370 -23.13 11.82 17.67
N VAL A 371 -23.61 12.87 18.33
CA VAL A 371 -24.62 13.82 17.85
C VAL A 371 -24.09 15.26 17.89
N GLY A 372 -24.57 16.07 16.95
CA GLY A 372 -24.18 17.48 16.83
C GLY A 372 -22.67 17.66 16.62
N ASN A 373 -22.13 18.76 17.16
CA ASN A 373 -20.72 19.13 17.02
C ASN A 373 -19.83 18.63 18.15
N ASN A 374 -20.34 17.74 19.02
CA ASN A 374 -19.56 17.16 20.10
C ASN A 374 -19.25 15.70 19.78
N PRO A 375 -18.00 15.37 19.37
CA PRO A 375 -17.62 14.00 19.06
C PRO A 375 -17.67 13.06 20.27
N ARG A 376 -17.79 13.57 21.50
CA ARG A 376 -17.89 12.79 22.74
C ARG A 376 -19.31 12.60 23.26
N SER A 377 -20.31 13.09 22.55
CA SER A 377 -21.73 13.04 22.98
C SER A 377 -22.36 11.64 22.91
N GLY A 378 -21.71 10.71 22.21
CA GLY A 378 -22.18 9.33 22.06
C GLY A 378 -21.93 8.44 23.27
N ILE A 379 -22.14 7.14 23.09
CA ILE A 379 -21.85 6.10 24.10
C ILE A 379 -20.36 5.79 24.05
N LEU A 380 -19.63 5.96 25.16
CA LEU A 380 -18.22 5.58 25.25
C LEU A 380 -18.08 4.06 25.13
N ALA A 381 -17.35 3.59 24.12
CA ALA A 381 -17.17 2.17 23.82
C ALA A 381 -15.76 1.66 24.10
N ALA A 382 -14.73 2.51 23.97
CA ALA A 382 -13.35 2.12 24.30
C ALA A 382 -12.53 3.33 24.75
N VAL A 383 -11.54 3.06 25.61
CA VAL A 383 -10.49 4.00 26.01
C VAL A 383 -9.16 3.27 26.02
N GLN A 384 -8.14 3.89 25.45
CA GLN A 384 -6.76 3.42 25.51
C GLN A 384 -5.80 4.59 25.62
N GLN A 385 -4.67 4.38 26.29
CA GLN A 385 -3.59 5.37 26.37
C GLN A 385 -2.24 4.68 26.27
N GLY A 386 -1.22 5.45 25.92
CA GLY A 386 0.15 4.97 25.83
C GLY A 386 1.13 6.09 25.57
N ILE A 387 2.39 5.71 25.33
CA ILE A 387 3.48 6.61 24.98
C ILE A 387 4.09 6.13 23.67
N ILE A 388 4.29 7.07 22.76
CA ILE A 388 4.97 6.88 21.48
C ILE A 388 6.40 7.37 21.66
N SER A 389 7.37 6.45 21.63
CA SER A 389 8.78 6.77 21.92
C SER A 389 9.50 7.51 20.81
N SER A 390 8.96 7.53 19.59
CA SER A 390 9.58 8.13 18.41
C SER A 390 8.56 8.91 17.60
N ALA A 391 8.95 10.07 17.07
CA ALA A 391 8.13 10.83 16.15
C ALA A 391 7.79 10.03 14.88
N GLY A 392 6.82 10.53 14.11
CA GLY A 392 6.32 9.96 12.87
C GLY A 392 4.87 9.49 12.95
N TYR A 393 4.40 8.88 11.87
CA TYR A 393 3.06 8.31 11.75
C TYR A 393 2.96 7.00 12.52
N LYS A 394 1.89 6.82 13.30
CA LYS A 394 1.65 5.62 14.11
C LYS A 394 0.26 5.07 13.89
N THR A 395 0.17 3.75 13.81
CA THR A 395 -1.10 3.03 13.87
C THR A 395 -1.19 2.28 15.19
N ILE A 396 -2.13 2.71 16.03
CA ILE A 396 -2.38 2.17 17.36
C ILE A 396 -3.49 1.14 17.30
N VAL A 397 -3.13 -0.13 17.51
CA VAL A 397 -4.10 -1.22 17.69
C VAL A 397 -4.81 -1.04 19.03
N LEU A 398 -6.14 -1.12 19.01
CA LEU A 398 -6.98 -1.04 20.20
C LEU A 398 -6.90 -2.35 20.99
N ASN A 399 -6.71 -2.26 22.30
CA ASN A 399 -6.71 -3.38 23.23
C ASN A 399 -8.08 -4.06 23.28
N ASN A 400 -9.15 -3.27 23.10
CA ASN A 400 -10.53 -3.74 23.01
C ASN A 400 -11.12 -3.27 21.69
N PHE A 401 -11.42 -4.22 20.80
CA PHE A 401 -12.06 -3.91 19.53
C PHE A 401 -13.53 -3.52 19.75
N VAL A 402 -14.02 -2.59 18.95
CA VAL A 402 -15.38 -2.05 19.07
C VAL A 402 -16.24 -2.58 17.93
N ASN A 403 -17.35 -3.23 18.26
CA ASN A 403 -18.31 -3.71 17.26
C ASN A 403 -19.13 -2.54 16.72
N LEU A 404 -19.14 -2.40 15.41
CA LEU A 404 -19.87 -1.39 14.67
C LEU A 404 -20.98 -2.08 13.87
N MET A 405 -22.20 -1.55 13.97
CA MET A 405 -23.31 -1.95 13.11
C MET A 405 -23.22 -1.21 11.78
N LYS A 406 -23.81 -1.75 10.71
CA LYS A 406 -23.89 -1.05 9.42
C LYS A 406 -24.54 0.32 9.59
N ASN A 407 -23.98 1.35 8.95
CA ASN A 407 -24.43 2.74 9.00
C ASN A 407 -24.32 3.41 10.38
N GLN A 408 -23.66 2.80 11.35
CA GLN A 408 -23.49 3.37 12.68
C GLN A 408 -22.45 4.50 12.63
N LYS A 409 -22.81 5.65 13.20
CA LYS A 409 -21.82 6.72 13.41
C LYS A 409 -20.91 6.33 14.57
N PHE A 410 -19.64 6.65 14.45
CA PHE A 410 -18.67 6.53 15.54
C PHE A 410 -17.65 7.64 15.44
N SER A 411 -17.12 8.09 16.58
CA SER A 411 -15.99 9.01 16.61
C SER A 411 -14.78 8.33 17.21
N ILE A 412 -13.61 8.74 16.71
CA ILE A 412 -12.35 8.50 17.38
C ILE A 412 -11.88 9.86 17.88
N VAL A 413 -11.66 9.98 19.18
CA VAL A 413 -11.20 11.20 19.84
C VAL A 413 -9.83 10.93 20.40
N VAL A 414 -8.85 11.78 20.07
CA VAL A 414 -7.48 11.64 20.51
C VAL A 414 -7.09 12.87 21.34
N LYS A 415 -6.50 12.62 22.51
CA LYS A 415 -5.65 13.58 23.23
C LYS A 415 -4.20 13.24 22.94
N LEU A 416 -3.42 14.19 22.48
CA LEU A 416 -1.96 14.12 22.44
C LEU A 416 -1.35 15.05 23.47
N VAL A 417 -0.21 14.64 24.01
CA VAL A 417 0.72 15.52 24.72
C VAL A 417 2.09 15.30 24.08
N SER A 418 2.52 16.24 23.25
CA SER A 418 3.75 16.18 22.45
C SER A 418 4.77 17.17 23.04
N PRO A 419 5.81 16.70 23.75
CA PRO A 419 6.74 17.58 24.46
C PRO A 419 7.33 18.67 23.55
N ASP A 420 7.31 19.91 24.04
CA ASP A 420 7.85 21.11 23.37
C ASP A 420 7.23 21.44 21.99
N ASP A 421 6.06 20.87 21.66
CA ASP A 421 5.34 21.16 20.42
C ASP A 421 4.03 21.91 20.68
N TYR A 422 3.99 23.17 20.27
CA TYR A 422 2.84 24.05 20.43
C TYR A 422 1.73 23.81 19.38
N GLN A 423 1.98 22.98 18.36
CA GLN A 423 1.06 22.62 17.29
C GLN A 423 0.98 21.10 17.07
N PRO A 424 0.55 20.31 18.08
CA PRO A 424 0.67 18.85 18.04
C PRO A 424 -0.36 18.14 17.15
N ILE A 425 -1.28 18.87 16.50
CA ILE A 425 -2.35 18.28 15.68
C ILE A 425 -2.01 18.45 14.21
N THR A 426 -1.62 17.36 13.55
CA THR A 426 -1.41 17.35 12.10
C THR A 426 -2.74 17.42 11.34
N ILE A 427 -2.77 18.26 10.31
CA ILE A 427 -3.95 18.58 9.51
C ILE A 427 -3.66 18.49 8.01
N GLU A 428 -4.70 18.16 7.27
CA GLU A 428 -4.77 18.32 5.82
C GLU A 428 -5.65 19.53 5.50
N TYR A 429 -5.23 20.36 4.54
CA TYR A 429 -6.05 21.42 3.96
C TYR A 429 -5.61 21.68 2.51
N PRO A 430 -6.43 22.35 1.67
CA PRO A 430 -6.02 22.69 0.32
C PRO A 430 -4.94 23.78 0.33
N LEU A 431 -3.75 23.43 -0.16
CA LEU A 431 -2.65 24.34 -0.40
C LEU A 431 -2.37 24.42 -1.90
N ILE A 432 -2.38 25.63 -2.47
CA ILE A 432 -2.09 25.86 -3.89
C ILE A 432 -0.66 25.37 -4.19
N ASP A 433 -0.50 24.72 -5.34
CA ASP A 433 0.76 24.14 -5.82
C ASP A 433 1.31 22.99 -4.96
N TYR A 434 0.48 22.42 -4.09
CA TYR A 434 0.82 21.21 -3.31
C TYR A 434 -0.37 20.26 -3.21
N SER A 435 -1.36 20.59 -2.37
CA SER A 435 -2.50 19.75 -2.01
C SER A 435 -3.84 20.38 -2.42
N SER A 436 -3.91 21.15 -3.49
CA SER A 436 -5.10 21.96 -3.85
C SER A 436 -6.40 21.16 -4.01
N LYS A 437 -6.28 19.84 -4.17
CA LYS A 437 -7.37 18.87 -4.30
C LYS A 437 -7.88 18.31 -2.96
N ALA A 438 -7.29 18.68 -1.82
CA ALA A 438 -7.80 18.32 -0.48
C ALA A 438 -9.21 18.88 -0.25
N ARG A 439 -10.07 18.10 0.40
CA ARG A 439 -11.49 18.46 0.62
C ARG A 439 -11.95 18.04 2.01
N ALA A 440 -12.67 18.93 2.68
CA ALA A 440 -13.37 18.63 3.93
C ALA A 440 -14.84 19.03 3.86
N SER A 441 -15.64 18.48 4.77
CA SER A 441 -17.05 18.82 4.93
C SER A 441 -17.40 18.98 6.40
N PRO A 442 -18.35 19.87 6.75
CA PRO A 442 -18.81 20.00 8.13
C PRO A 442 -19.28 18.65 8.70
N GLY A 443 -18.94 18.40 9.96
CA GLY A 443 -19.24 17.19 10.70
C GLY A 443 -18.22 16.06 10.57
N GLN A 444 -17.13 16.26 9.81
CA GLN A 444 -16.06 15.26 9.64
C GLN A 444 -15.03 15.33 10.77
N SER A 445 -14.33 16.47 10.87
CA SER A 445 -13.20 16.68 11.77
C SER A 445 -13.54 17.71 12.85
N PHE A 446 -13.05 17.48 14.07
CA PHE A 446 -13.24 18.38 15.19
C PHE A 446 -11.93 18.56 15.96
N ILE A 447 -11.76 19.74 16.54
CA ILE A 447 -10.63 20.08 17.42
C ILE A 447 -11.12 20.67 18.74
N SER A 448 -10.29 20.61 19.76
CA SER A 448 -10.59 21.16 21.07
C SER A 448 -9.33 21.55 21.86
N PRO A 449 -9.35 22.66 22.61
CA PRO A 449 -8.25 23.00 23.52
C PRO A 449 -8.24 22.16 24.80
N ASN A 450 -9.41 21.60 25.20
CA ASN A 450 -9.59 21.02 26.54
C ASN A 450 -10.32 19.67 26.54
N GLY A 451 -10.75 19.18 25.38
CA GLY A 451 -11.50 17.94 25.23
C GLY A 451 -12.97 18.03 25.68
N ILE A 452 -13.47 19.23 26.00
CA ILE A 452 -14.83 19.53 26.47
C ILE A 452 -15.56 20.41 25.43
N SER A 453 -14.97 21.53 25.04
CA SER A 453 -15.52 22.46 24.03
C SER A 453 -14.95 22.14 22.66
N TRP A 454 -15.80 21.76 21.71
CA TRP A 454 -15.39 21.25 20.41
C TRP A 454 -15.81 22.20 19.29
N GLU A 455 -14.91 22.39 18.34
CA GLU A 455 -15.12 23.18 17.13
C GLU A 455 -15.00 22.27 15.92
N ASP A 456 -15.87 22.48 14.93
CA ASP A 456 -15.73 21.84 13.63
C ASP A 456 -14.53 22.43 12.91
N MET A 457 -13.61 21.58 12.44
CA MET A 457 -12.38 22.02 11.79
C MET A 457 -12.66 22.95 10.61
N THR A 458 -13.72 22.70 9.83
CA THR A 458 -14.05 23.53 8.65
C THR A 458 -14.48 24.94 9.01
N SER A 459 -14.87 25.19 10.27
CA SER A 459 -15.17 26.53 10.78
C SER A 459 -13.92 27.26 11.29
N VAL A 460 -12.83 26.53 11.57
CA VAL A 460 -11.55 27.07 12.05
C VAL A 460 -10.61 27.31 10.87
N ILE A 461 -10.41 26.28 10.04
CA ILE A 461 -9.66 26.34 8.79
C ILE A 461 -10.54 25.78 7.68
N GLY A 462 -10.86 26.62 6.69
CA GLY A 462 -11.72 26.24 5.57
C GLY A 462 -11.18 25.02 4.83
N ASN A 463 -12.04 24.02 4.58
CA ASN A 463 -11.70 22.77 3.90
C ASN A 463 -10.59 21.93 4.56
N ALA A 464 -10.38 22.04 5.87
CA ALA A 464 -9.39 21.23 6.57
C ALA A 464 -9.97 20.01 7.29
N ASN A 465 -9.17 18.94 7.39
CA ASN A 465 -9.43 17.77 8.22
C ASN A 465 -8.23 17.47 9.12
N VAL A 466 -8.48 16.84 10.27
CA VAL A 466 -7.39 16.31 11.10
C VAL A 466 -6.90 14.98 10.53
N CYS A 467 -5.59 14.74 10.61
CA CYS A 467 -4.96 13.52 10.12
C CYS A 467 -5.16 12.36 11.10
N LEU A 468 -6.36 11.77 11.06
CA LEU A 468 -6.80 10.70 11.94
C LEU A 468 -7.59 9.66 11.16
N LYS A 469 -7.07 8.43 11.07
CA LYS A 469 -7.74 7.35 10.32
C LYS A 469 -8.23 6.26 11.26
N ALA A 470 -9.28 5.54 10.84
CA ALA A 470 -9.80 4.37 11.53
C ALA A 470 -9.66 3.12 10.67
N PHE A 471 -9.32 1.98 11.28
CA PHE A 471 -9.18 0.72 10.58
C PHE A 471 -10.10 -0.34 11.14
N THR A 472 -10.83 -1.01 10.26
CA THR A 472 -11.82 -2.01 10.65
C THR A 472 -11.62 -3.32 9.90
N SER A 473 -12.16 -4.40 10.46
CA SER A 473 -12.35 -5.67 9.76
C SER A 473 -13.83 -5.98 9.65
N ASN A 474 -14.26 -6.53 8.52
CA ASN A 474 -15.63 -6.94 8.27
C ASN A 474 -16.02 -8.06 9.24
N LEU A 475 -17.27 -8.01 9.73
CA LEU A 475 -17.91 -9.08 10.47
C LEU A 475 -19.09 -9.63 9.68
N GLY A 476 -19.16 -10.95 9.60
CA GLY A 476 -20.20 -11.68 8.88
C GLY A 476 -19.63 -12.74 7.95
N ALA A 477 -20.51 -13.43 7.25
CA ALA A 477 -20.17 -14.28 6.12
C ALA A 477 -19.95 -13.43 4.86
N ASP A 478 -19.42 -14.05 3.80
CA ASP A 478 -19.42 -13.53 2.42
C ASP A 478 -19.63 -14.72 1.49
N LEU A 479 -20.88 -14.96 1.08
CA LEU A 479 -21.29 -16.12 0.32
C LEU A 479 -21.27 -15.83 -1.18
N ALA A 480 -20.24 -16.31 -1.86
CA ALA A 480 -20.16 -16.23 -3.31
C ALA A 480 -20.81 -17.44 -3.99
N ILE A 481 -21.67 -17.21 -4.99
CA ILE A 481 -22.22 -18.25 -5.87
C ILE A 481 -21.63 -18.14 -7.29
N SER A 482 -21.35 -19.28 -7.91
CA SER A 482 -20.99 -19.38 -9.32
C SER A 482 -21.67 -20.60 -9.94
N VAL A 483 -22.08 -20.48 -11.21
CA VAL A 483 -22.75 -21.56 -11.94
C VAL A 483 -22.13 -21.72 -13.32
N LYS A 484 -21.93 -22.98 -13.74
CA LYS A 484 -21.48 -23.32 -15.09
C LYS A 484 -22.40 -24.36 -15.70
N ALA A 485 -22.88 -24.13 -16.92
CA ALA A 485 -23.55 -25.16 -17.71
C ALA A 485 -22.52 -26.09 -18.37
N SER A 486 -22.85 -27.38 -18.55
CA SER A 486 -21.97 -28.32 -19.27
C SER A 486 -21.88 -28.02 -20.76
N ASN A 487 -22.92 -27.39 -21.32
CA ASN A 487 -22.99 -26.99 -22.72
C ASN A 487 -23.84 -25.71 -22.83
N ASN A 488 -23.29 -24.65 -23.43
CA ASN A 488 -24.00 -23.39 -23.66
C ASN A 488 -24.89 -23.43 -24.92
N HIS A 489 -24.73 -24.46 -25.74
CA HIS A 489 -25.54 -24.73 -26.93
C HIS A 489 -26.03 -26.18 -26.99
N PRO A 490 -26.84 -26.64 -26.02
CA PRO A 490 -27.39 -27.98 -26.08
C PRO A 490 -28.45 -28.10 -27.19
N LYS A 491 -28.63 -29.33 -27.68
CA LYS A 491 -29.70 -29.66 -28.61
C LYS A 491 -30.98 -29.96 -27.83
N ILE A 492 -32.13 -29.82 -28.48
CA ILE A 492 -33.40 -30.32 -27.92
C ILE A 492 -33.27 -31.84 -27.63
N ASN A 493 -33.91 -32.30 -26.55
CA ASN A 493 -33.84 -33.66 -26.01
C ASN A 493 -32.46 -34.11 -25.52
N SER A 494 -31.45 -33.22 -25.49
CA SER A 494 -30.14 -33.53 -24.92
C SER A 494 -30.09 -33.22 -23.42
N ILE A 495 -29.12 -33.83 -22.75
CA ILE A 495 -28.87 -33.59 -21.33
C ILE A 495 -27.96 -32.37 -21.17
N VAL A 496 -28.32 -31.50 -20.24
CA VAL A 496 -27.45 -30.42 -19.76
C VAL A 496 -27.28 -30.51 -18.25
N TYR A 497 -26.06 -30.27 -17.78
CA TYR A 497 -25.75 -30.19 -16.35
C TYR A 497 -25.50 -28.74 -15.95
N TYR A 498 -25.98 -28.35 -14.77
CA TYR A 498 -25.58 -27.10 -14.12
C TYR A 498 -24.74 -27.43 -12.89
N TYR A 499 -23.50 -26.94 -12.89
CA TYR A 499 -22.57 -27.04 -11.77
C TYR A 499 -22.66 -25.77 -10.93
N VAL A 500 -23.38 -25.82 -9.83
CA VAL A 500 -23.55 -24.73 -8.86
C VAL A 500 -22.49 -24.90 -7.77
N LYS A 501 -21.74 -23.83 -7.49
CA LYS A 501 -20.73 -23.77 -6.43
C LYS A 501 -21.02 -22.57 -5.52
N VAL A 502 -21.10 -22.83 -4.22
CA VAL A 502 -21.21 -21.81 -3.17
C VAL A 502 -19.94 -21.83 -2.33
N THR A 503 -19.36 -20.66 -2.04
CA THR A 503 -18.14 -20.52 -1.23
C THR A 503 -18.37 -19.47 -0.15
N ASN A 504 -17.98 -19.75 1.10
CA ASN A 504 -17.94 -18.71 2.14
C ASN A 504 -16.54 -18.07 2.17
N LEU A 505 -16.40 -16.89 1.58
CA LEU A 505 -15.20 -16.07 1.52
C LEU A 505 -14.98 -15.23 2.79
N GLY A 506 -16.02 -15.07 3.60
CA GLY A 506 -16.01 -14.14 4.73
C GLY A 506 -15.31 -14.70 5.97
N PRO A 507 -14.92 -13.83 6.92
CA PRO A 507 -14.13 -14.26 8.07
C PRO A 507 -14.95 -15.04 9.11
N GLN A 508 -16.28 -15.15 8.97
CA GLN A 508 -17.14 -15.91 9.89
C GLN A 508 -17.88 -17.06 9.19
N GLU A 509 -18.19 -18.10 9.96
CA GLU A 509 -19.07 -19.18 9.55
C GLU A 509 -20.47 -18.66 9.19
N SER A 510 -21.03 -19.19 8.11
CA SER A 510 -22.40 -18.89 7.69
C SER A 510 -23.36 -19.98 8.16
N PHE A 511 -24.44 -19.59 8.83
CA PHE A 511 -25.45 -20.50 9.38
C PHE A 511 -26.68 -20.56 8.49
N ASN A 512 -27.23 -21.76 8.32
CA ASN A 512 -28.44 -22.03 7.54
C ASN A 512 -28.36 -21.47 6.11
N VAL A 513 -27.28 -21.76 5.41
CA VAL A 513 -27.09 -21.39 4.01
C VAL A 513 -28.09 -22.14 3.13
N VAL A 514 -28.75 -21.41 2.24
CA VAL A 514 -29.68 -21.95 1.24
C VAL A 514 -29.40 -21.35 -0.14
N VAL A 515 -29.69 -22.10 -1.20
CA VAL A 515 -29.74 -21.59 -2.58
C VAL A 515 -31.15 -21.75 -3.12
N ASN A 516 -31.76 -20.64 -3.54
CA ASN A 516 -33.01 -20.63 -4.27
C ASN A 516 -32.71 -20.61 -5.76
N SER A 517 -33.33 -21.51 -6.51
CA SER A 517 -33.13 -21.60 -7.96
C SER A 517 -34.46 -21.40 -8.69
N LEU A 518 -34.45 -20.57 -9.73
CA LEU A 518 -35.58 -20.39 -10.65
C LEU A 518 -35.16 -20.89 -12.03
N PHE A 519 -35.76 -22.00 -12.45
CA PHE A 519 -35.47 -22.62 -13.74
C PHE A 519 -36.46 -22.18 -14.81
N ALA A 520 -35.99 -22.06 -16.05
CA ALA A 520 -36.84 -21.88 -17.21
C ALA A 520 -37.73 -23.13 -17.42
N THR A 521 -38.94 -22.93 -17.94
CA THR A 521 -39.91 -24.00 -18.25
C THR A 521 -39.45 -24.93 -19.38
N LYS A 522 -38.35 -24.59 -20.05
CA LYS A 522 -37.74 -25.33 -21.18
C LYS A 522 -36.79 -26.45 -20.74
N LEU A 523 -36.86 -26.84 -19.47
CA LEU A 523 -35.99 -27.83 -18.85
C LEU A 523 -36.84 -28.80 -18.02
N ASP A 524 -36.69 -30.09 -18.29
CA ASP A 524 -37.25 -31.16 -17.46
C ASP A 524 -36.18 -31.67 -16.49
N PHE A 525 -36.47 -31.58 -15.20
CA PHE A 525 -35.55 -32.03 -14.15
C PHE A 525 -35.41 -33.56 -14.14
N ILE A 526 -34.17 -34.06 -14.08
CA ILE A 526 -33.87 -35.51 -14.03
C ILE A 526 -33.35 -35.91 -12.64
N SER A 527 -32.24 -35.32 -12.21
CA SER A 527 -31.57 -35.71 -10.97
C SER A 527 -30.63 -34.64 -10.46
N TYR A 528 -30.16 -34.81 -9.23
CA TYR A 528 -29.17 -33.94 -8.63
C TYR A 528 -28.09 -34.74 -7.87
N ILE A 529 -26.92 -34.13 -7.71
CA ILE A 529 -25.87 -34.58 -6.78
C ILE A 529 -25.46 -33.36 -5.95
N LYS A 530 -25.33 -33.51 -4.64
CA LYS A 530 -24.94 -32.43 -3.73
C LYS A 530 -23.79 -32.87 -2.84
N SER A 531 -22.98 -31.91 -2.41
CA SER A 531 -21.91 -32.16 -1.43
C SER A 531 -22.39 -32.12 0.02
N MET A 532 -23.38 -31.28 0.30
CA MET A 532 -23.83 -30.94 1.66
C MET A 532 -25.34 -30.72 1.71
N GLY A 533 -25.93 -31.00 2.88
CA GLY A 533 -27.31 -30.68 3.20
C GLY A 533 -28.35 -31.44 2.37
N SER A 534 -29.44 -30.78 1.97
CA SER A 534 -30.56 -31.39 1.23
C SER A 534 -31.07 -30.50 0.08
N TYR A 535 -31.57 -31.11 -1.00
CA TYR A 535 -32.19 -30.39 -2.11
C TYR A 535 -33.65 -30.85 -2.24
N ASP A 536 -34.59 -29.92 -2.22
CA ASP A 536 -36.00 -30.15 -2.45
C ASP A 536 -36.35 -29.79 -3.90
N GLN A 537 -36.79 -30.80 -4.65
CA GLN A 537 -37.13 -30.69 -6.07
C GLN A 537 -38.44 -29.94 -6.31
N THR A 538 -39.33 -29.88 -5.31
CA THR A 538 -40.63 -29.20 -5.43
C THR A 538 -40.45 -27.69 -5.34
N SER A 539 -39.63 -27.24 -4.38
CA SER A 539 -39.37 -25.83 -4.14
C SER A 539 -38.13 -25.29 -4.87
N ASN A 540 -37.29 -26.17 -5.42
CA ASN A 540 -35.98 -25.84 -6.00
C ASN A 540 -35.01 -25.16 -5.01
N ILE A 541 -35.14 -25.53 -3.73
CA ILE A 541 -34.30 -25.02 -2.64
C ILE A 541 -33.24 -26.04 -2.28
N TRP A 542 -31.98 -25.61 -2.32
CA TRP A 542 -30.84 -26.35 -1.77
C TRP A 542 -30.49 -25.82 -0.39
N SER A 543 -30.83 -26.57 0.66
CA SER A 543 -30.46 -26.28 2.04
C SER A 543 -29.08 -26.86 2.34
N ILE A 544 -28.03 -26.05 2.33
CA ILE A 544 -26.63 -26.46 2.58
C ILE A 544 -26.40 -26.73 4.08
N GLY A 545 -27.06 -25.95 4.96
CA GLY A 545 -26.80 -25.97 6.40
C GLY A 545 -25.71 -24.96 6.77
N ASN A 546 -24.85 -25.30 7.73
CA ASN A 546 -23.76 -24.40 8.12
C ASN A 546 -22.57 -24.55 7.17
N LEU A 547 -21.95 -23.43 6.80
CA LEU A 547 -20.79 -23.38 5.92
C LEU A 547 -19.65 -22.60 6.59
N PRO A 548 -18.63 -23.29 7.14
CA PRO A 548 -17.48 -22.65 7.76
C PRO A 548 -16.73 -21.73 6.80
N THR A 549 -15.97 -20.77 7.35
CA THR A 549 -15.12 -19.86 6.55
C THR A 549 -14.15 -20.64 5.66
N GLY A 550 -14.00 -20.21 4.41
CA GLY A 550 -13.16 -20.84 3.39
C GLY A 550 -13.72 -22.14 2.80
N SER A 551 -14.86 -22.66 3.31
CA SER A 551 -15.45 -23.90 2.81
C SER A 551 -16.26 -23.70 1.54
N VAL A 552 -16.39 -24.78 0.76
CA VAL A 552 -17.08 -24.81 -0.52
C VAL A 552 -18.13 -25.92 -0.50
N ALA A 553 -19.34 -25.62 -0.97
CA ALA A 553 -20.38 -26.59 -1.26
C ALA A 553 -20.69 -26.61 -2.76
N TYR A 554 -21.08 -27.76 -3.30
CA TYR A 554 -21.52 -27.90 -4.69
C TYR A 554 -22.84 -28.65 -4.84
N LEU A 555 -23.59 -28.26 -5.88
CA LEU A 555 -24.79 -28.91 -6.36
C LEU A 555 -24.69 -29.07 -7.88
N ILE A 556 -24.87 -30.28 -8.37
CA ILE A 556 -24.91 -30.62 -9.79
C ILE A 556 -26.34 -30.98 -10.11
N LEU A 557 -26.96 -30.23 -11.01
CA LEU A 557 -28.34 -30.46 -11.47
C LEU A 557 -28.31 -31.00 -12.89
N LYS A 558 -29.11 -32.02 -13.16
CA LYS A 558 -29.22 -32.66 -14.48
C LYS A 558 -30.61 -32.43 -15.04
N PHE A 559 -30.68 -31.88 -16.25
CA PHE A 559 -31.93 -31.61 -16.96
C PHE A 559 -31.92 -32.19 -18.38
N THR A 560 -33.11 -32.45 -18.92
CA THR A 560 -33.35 -32.62 -20.36
C THR A 560 -33.83 -31.28 -20.93
N VAL A 561 -33.30 -30.88 -22.07
CA VAL A 561 -33.78 -29.70 -22.80
C VAL A 561 -35.04 -30.05 -23.58
N THR A 562 -36.14 -29.33 -23.35
CA THR A 562 -37.45 -29.64 -23.98
C THR A 562 -37.81 -28.71 -25.13
N GLU A 563 -37.25 -27.50 -25.18
CA GLU A 563 -37.59 -26.49 -26.19
C GLU A 563 -36.37 -25.72 -26.71
N THR A 564 -36.54 -25.09 -27.89
CA THR A 564 -35.55 -24.19 -28.50
C THR A 564 -35.58 -22.77 -27.90
N GLY A 565 -34.51 -22.02 -28.14
CA GLY A 565 -34.37 -20.60 -27.81
C GLY A 565 -33.47 -20.34 -26.60
N GLU A 566 -33.59 -19.15 -26.04
CA GLU A 566 -32.87 -18.79 -24.81
C GLU A 566 -33.47 -19.53 -23.61
N ILE A 567 -32.59 -20.08 -22.77
CA ILE A 567 -32.90 -20.74 -21.50
C ILE A 567 -32.09 -20.04 -20.42
N THR A 568 -32.80 -19.31 -19.56
CA THR A 568 -32.20 -18.50 -18.49
C THR A 568 -32.64 -19.00 -17.12
N ASN A 569 -31.67 -19.34 -16.28
CA ASN A 569 -31.87 -19.83 -14.92
C ASN A 569 -31.20 -18.88 -13.92
N ASN A 570 -31.88 -18.61 -12.81
CA ASN A 570 -31.38 -17.72 -11.77
C ASN A 570 -31.12 -18.49 -10.48
N PHE A 571 -30.02 -18.15 -9.82
CA PHE A 571 -29.60 -18.76 -8.56
C PHE A 571 -29.27 -17.67 -7.56
N ILE A 572 -29.80 -17.77 -6.34
CA ILE A 572 -29.56 -16.81 -5.26
C ILE A 572 -29.18 -17.59 -4.01
N VAL A 573 -28.00 -17.33 -3.45
CA VAL A 573 -27.56 -17.85 -2.15
C VAL A 573 -27.89 -16.88 -1.04
N SER A 574 -28.40 -17.39 0.08
CA SER A 574 -28.67 -16.61 1.30
C SER A 574 -28.41 -17.42 2.56
N SER A 575 -28.35 -16.75 3.70
CA SER A 575 -28.12 -17.37 5.01
C SER A 575 -28.78 -16.60 6.14
N LYS A 576 -28.80 -17.19 7.34
CA LYS A 576 -29.17 -16.46 8.57
C LYS A 576 -28.03 -15.55 9.07
N THR A 577 -26.78 -15.93 8.82
CA THR A 577 -25.64 -15.05 9.11
C THR A 577 -25.68 -13.82 8.21
N TYR A 578 -25.41 -12.64 8.78
CA TYR A 578 -25.24 -11.41 8.01
C TYR A 578 -24.10 -11.60 6.99
N ASP A 579 -24.39 -11.32 5.73
CA ASP A 579 -23.42 -11.33 4.65
C ASP A 579 -23.00 -9.89 4.36
N TYR A 580 -21.70 -9.59 4.48
CA TYR A 580 -21.21 -8.23 4.27
C TYR A 580 -21.09 -7.84 2.80
N ASN A 581 -21.08 -8.81 1.89
CA ASN A 581 -20.95 -8.57 0.45
C ASN A 581 -22.05 -9.31 -0.31
N LEU A 582 -23.16 -8.62 -0.58
CA LEU A 582 -24.28 -9.23 -1.33
C LEU A 582 -24.08 -9.27 -2.84
N SER A 583 -23.01 -8.64 -3.37
CA SER A 583 -22.82 -8.47 -4.82
C SER A 583 -22.49 -9.76 -5.56
N ASN A 584 -22.06 -10.79 -4.84
CA ASN A 584 -21.69 -12.11 -5.34
C ASN A 584 -22.69 -13.21 -4.90
N ASN A 585 -23.86 -12.84 -4.37
CA ASN A 585 -24.88 -13.79 -3.87
C ASN A 585 -25.89 -14.21 -4.94
N ALA A 586 -25.81 -13.67 -6.16
CA ALA A 586 -26.71 -14.00 -7.25
C ALA A 586 -25.93 -14.35 -8.52
N PHE A 587 -26.45 -15.32 -9.29
CA PHE A 587 -25.89 -15.70 -10.58
C PHE A 587 -26.99 -16.06 -11.57
N THR A 588 -26.89 -15.55 -12.79
CA THR A 588 -27.78 -15.88 -13.91
C THR A 588 -27.01 -16.69 -14.94
N SER A 589 -27.52 -17.88 -15.27
CA SER A 589 -26.95 -18.75 -16.30
C SER A 589 -27.86 -18.76 -17.51
N THR A 590 -27.32 -18.37 -18.66
CA THR A 590 -28.04 -18.34 -19.94
C THR A 590 -27.36 -19.25 -20.94
N ILE A 591 -28.14 -20.15 -21.54
CA ILE A 591 -27.73 -21.03 -22.64
C ILE A 591 -28.71 -20.89 -23.81
N PHE A 592 -28.29 -21.27 -25.02
CA PHE A 592 -29.07 -21.09 -26.23
C PHE A 592 -29.24 -22.40 -26.99
N THR A 593 -30.48 -22.84 -27.17
CA THR A 593 -30.80 -24.07 -27.88
C THR A 593 -31.27 -23.72 -29.29
N ALA A 594 -30.50 -24.08 -30.30
CA ALA A 594 -30.88 -23.92 -31.71
C ALA A 594 -31.22 -25.29 -32.33
N THR A 595 -32.11 -25.29 -33.31
CA THR A 595 -32.36 -26.46 -34.16
C THR A 595 -31.18 -26.67 -35.08
N ASP A 596 -30.49 -27.80 -34.97
CA ASP A 596 -29.69 -28.32 -36.08
C ASP A 596 -30.55 -29.28 -36.91
N GLN A 597 -31.06 -28.81 -38.05
CA GLN A 597 -31.58 -29.73 -39.06
C GLN A 597 -30.40 -30.38 -39.76
N ASN A 598 -30.19 -31.67 -39.49
CA ASN A 598 -29.45 -32.67 -40.26
C ASN A 598 -28.07 -32.25 -40.79
N GLY A 599 -27.01 -32.85 -40.24
CA GLY A 599 -25.62 -32.64 -40.64
C GLY A 599 -25.32 -32.68 -42.14
N THR A 600 -25.32 -31.52 -42.81
CA THR A 600 -24.62 -31.32 -44.08
C THR A 600 -24.20 -29.86 -44.22
N ILE A 601 -22.93 -29.62 -44.59
CA ILE A 601 -22.40 -28.30 -44.95
C ILE A 601 -23.16 -27.77 -46.17
N ARG A 602 -23.69 -26.54 -46.10
CA ARG A 602 -23.85 -25.70 -47.30
C ARG A 602 -23.39 -24.28 -47.02
N SER A 603 -22.48 -23.88 -47.89
CA SER A 603 -21.88 -22.58 -48.04
C SER A 603 -22.88 -21.53 -48.56
N ASN A 604 -22.57 -20.30 -48.16
CA ASN A 604 -22.76 -19.04 -48.86
C ASN A 604 -24.11 -18.32 -48.91
N ASN A 605 -24.00 -17.10 -48.36
CA ASN A 605 -24.50 -15.82 -48.82
C ASN A 605 -25.92 -15.42 -48.40
N LEU A 606 -25.94 -14.53 -47.39
CA LEU A 606 -26.60 -13.23 -47.55
C LEU A 606 -25.74 -12.13 -46.89
N ASN A 607 -25.46 -11.10 -47.69
CA ASN A 607 -24.66 -9.93 -47.38
C ASN A 607 -25.35 -9.01 -46.37
N ALA A 608 -24.54 -8.56 -45.41
CA ALA A 608 -24.39 -7.21 -44.88
C ALA A 608 -25.62 -6.29 -44.70
N SER A 609 -25.90 -5.96 -43.43
CA SER A 609 -25.84 -4.56 -42.98
C SER A 609 -25.68 -4.44 -41.45
N LYS A 610 -24.52 -3.88 -41.06
CA LYS A 610 -24.23 -3.08 -39.85
C LYS A 610 -24.72 -3.59 -38.48
N PHE A 611 -23.82 -4.18 -37.69
CA PHE A 611 -23.61 -3.79 -36.29
C PHE A 611 -22.12 -3.89 -35.93
N VAL A 612 -21.69 -2.91 -35.14
CA VAL A 612 -20.30 -2.52 -34.84
C VAL A 612 -19.59 -3.59 -34.01
N ALA A 613 -18.37 -3.96 -34.41
CA ALA A 613 -17.49 -4.84 -33.66
C ALA A 613 -16.94 -4.14 -32.41
N SER A 614 -17.29 -4.61 -31.22
CA SER A 614 -16.42 -4.51 -30.05
C SER A 614 -15.49 -5.73 -30.03
N LYS A 615 -14.20 -5.46 -30.03
CA LYS A 615 -13.13 -6.45 -30.09
C LYS A 615 -13.07 -7.19 -28.74
N SER A 616 -13.60 -8.41 -28.67
CA SER A 616 -13.36 -9.30 -27.53
C SER A 616 -11.96 -9.92 -27.65
N ILE A 617 -11.18 -9.82 -26.57
CA ILE A 617 -9.87 -10.45 -26.44
C ILE A 617 -10.12 -11.90 -25.97
N PRO A 618 -9.55 -12.94 -26.59
CA PRO A 618 -9.75 -14.32 -26.15
C PRO A 618 -9.08 -14.54 -24.78
N MET A 619 -9.83 -15.07 -23.84
CA MET A 619 -9.32 -15.51 -22.55
C MET A 619 -8.52 -16.82 -22.72
N LYS A 620 -7.33 -16.90 -22.12
CA LYS A 620 -6.51 -18.12 -22.07
C LYS A 620 -7.26 -19.24 -21.34
N ASP A 621 -7.19 -20.45 -21.87
CA ASP A 621 -7.65 -21.67 -21.21
C ASP A 621 -6.95 -21.86 -19.86
N THR A 622 -7.65 -21.58 -18.76
CA THR A 622 -7.31 -22.13 -17.44
C THR A 622 -8.16 -23.37 -17.22
N GLY A 623 -7.67 -24.50 -17.72
CA GLY A 623 -8.33 -25.80 -17.64
C GLY A 623 -8.69 -26.17 -16.19
N PHE A 624 -9.97 -26.50 -15.98
CA PHE A 624 -10.42 -27.25 -14.81
C PHE A 624 -9.80 -28.66 -14.86
N PRO A 625 -9.10 -29.14 -13.82
CA PRO A 625 -8.66 -30.52 -13.79
C PRO A 625 -9.88 -31.42 -13.50
N LEU A 626 -10.38 -32.10 -14.53
CA LEU A 626 -11.47 -33.08 -14.42
C LEU A 626 -11.04 -34.39 -13.72
N ILE A 627 -9.74 -34.67 -13.70
CA ILE A 627 -9.18 -35.96 -13.25
C ILE A 627 -9.22 -36.12 -11.71
N PRO A 628 -8.88 -35.12 -10.86
CA PRO A 628 -8.98 -35.26 -9.41
C PRO A 628 -10.41 -35.46 -8.90
N LEU A 629 -11.42 -34.95 -9.63
CA LEU A 629 -12.83 -35.06 -9.26
C LEU A 629 -13.35 -36.50 -9.42
N ILE A 630 -12.89 -37.21 -10.45
CA ILE A 630 -13.26 -38.62 -10.70
C ILE A 630 -12.54 -39.54 -9.70
N VAL A 631 -11.28 -39.23 -9.33
CA VAL A 631 -10.54 -39.99 -8.32
C VAL A 631 -11.15 -39.84 -6.92
N GLY A 632 -11.65 -38.65 -6.56
CA GLY A 632 -12.35 -38.42 -5.30
C GLY A 632 -13.66 -39.22 -5.17
N ILE A 633 -14.41 -39.37 -6.27
CA ILE A 633 -15.67 -40.15 -6.29
C ILE A 633 -15.38 -41.65 -6.13
N LEU A 634 -14.33 -42.17 -6.77
CA LEU A 634 -13.95 -43.59 -6.67
C LEU A 634 -13.45 -44.00 -5.28
N LEU A 635 -12.73 -43.12 -4.58
CA LEU A 635 -12.21 -43.42 -3.23
C LEU A 635 -13.31 -43.49 -2.15
N VAL A 636 -14.38 -42.69 -2.29
CA VAL A 636 -15.52 -42.71 -1.35
C VAL A 636 -16.40 -43.95 -1.56
N THR A 637 -16.53 -44.43 -2.80
CA THR A 637 -17.27 -45.67 -3.11
C THR A 637 -16.51 -46.94 -2.71
N LEU A 638 -15.18 -46.93 -2.71
CA LEU A 638 -14.35 -48.08 -2.30
C LEU A 638 -14.14 -48.15 -0.78
N GLY A 639 -14.08 -47.01 -0.09
CA GLY A 639 -13.94 -46.96 1.37
C GLY A 639 -15.15 -47.46 2.16
N SER A 640 -16.32 -47.56 1.52
CA SER A 640 -17.57 -48.08 2.12
C SER A 640 -17.75 -49.59 1.91
N ALA A 641 -16.89 -50.24 1.12
CA ALA A 641 -16.95 -51.70 0.86
C ALA A 641 -16.02 -52.54 1.78
N PHE A 642 -15.09 -51.93 2.52
CA PHE A 642 -14.19 -52.62 3.46
C PHE A 642 -14.47 -52.25 4.92
N LYS A 643 -15.66 -52.59 5.41
CA LYS A 643 -15.92 -52.80 6.85
C LYS A 643 -16.95 -53.90 7.05
N ARG A 644 -16.51 -55.15 6.96
CA ARG A 644 -17.14 -56.32 7.60
C ARG A 644 -16.21 -57.55 7.58
N LYS A 645 -15.34 -57.63 8.58
CA LYS A 645 -15.23 -58.74 9.53
C LYS A 645 -14.35 -58.30 10.69
#